data_AF-A0A924GJN4-F1
#
_entry.id   AF-A0A924GJN4-F1
#
_cell.length_a   1.000
_cell.length_b   1.000
_cell.length_c   1.000
_cell.angle_alpha   90.00
_cell.angle_beta   90.00
_cell.angle_gamma   90.00
#
_symmetry.space_group_name_H-M   'P 1'
#
loop_
_entity.id
_entity.type
_entity.pdbx_description
1 polymer ?
#
loop_
_entity_poly.entity_id
_entity_poly.type
_entity_poly.pdbx_seq_one_letter_code
_entity_poly.pdbx_strand_id
1 'polypeptide(L)'
;MFPKEAIFAVAALLASLLPSAARIPRWLWIGVSGGAILLIGATVQSHAPLAQLVGRWPRYEGLITLSVYVMALWFGSHLLGATAGADRILIFRRAVSVASIVLAAVSIAEAFGLEPIQTTASRSGALLGNATDQGVVGVMFFAVLAVPVARHWAFPDAPQARGSGKKDARNKGTPLPGLRPWLALAGTASALVTVVISASRAAFLSLMLIIVALIALELVRRRILTNNGLRELSRSTARDKRTRAGLVGGIALASIGFVLLAFPLITLRLFGLTPLSGRTISDRGMIYRAALDVGWRHPLTGVGPSGFVDAVPSFLGSNWYGTVGPNVTLDSPHNWILQALVAGGIPLAVLALALAVGVAMVGILRWTRAVGVGSDLDRSRPDHLAGAGLAILGFGVALMTDFTSPGTTVFAALLIGSLVSATPRAAAGALLRRGDPLWRQFGRMVRTIAFGGIAILLIIAAAAEIPLQWGADSAAAHDVTQARSQFDTALALRPWDSDAASIAGQLMAQQAEQQVPGAADAATVFATRSLMATPGSVQAAKALAVGQQYSGHLADARATLAALKRKVPLDSGVVLRLGGVDVLLGNYPSAETELLQATRLSPKDPAPWEALAYLYGRTGDLSAAAAATAHSKKLTLQVR
;
A
#
# COMPACT_ATOMS: atom_id res chain seq x y z
N MET A 1 5.37 1.17 -9.17
CA MET A 1 5.71 1.56 -7.78
C MET A 1 6.77 2.67 -7.76
N PHE A 2 7.99 2.38 -8.24
CA PHE A 2 9.13 3.30 -8.26
C PHE A 2 8.89 4.70 -8.84
N PRO A 3 8.06 4.92 -9.89
CA PRO A 3 7.82 6.29 -10.37
C PRO A 3 7.27 7.23 -9.28
N LYS A 4 6.39 6.72 -8.41
CA LYS A 4 5.80 7.49 -7.30
C LYS A 4 6.87 7.87 -6.28
N GLU A 5 7.74 6.90 -5.96
CA GLU A 5 8.82 7.06 -5.00
C GLU A 5 9.92 7.98 -5.52
N ALA A 6 10.27 7.88 -6.80
CA ALA A 6 11.24 8.75 -7.47
C ALA A 6 10.78 10.22 -7.42
N ILE A 7 9.52 10.49 -7.79
CA ILE A 7 8.94 11.84 -7.71
C ILE A 7 9.03 12.37 -6.26
N PHE A 8 8.67 11.55 -5.28
CA PHE A 8 8.73 11.97 -3.89
C PHE A 8 10.18 12.20 -3.40
N ALA A 9 11.12 11.33 -3.78
CA ALA A 9 12.51 11.46 -3.41
C ALA A 9 13.14 12.75 -3.97
N VAL A 10 12.79 13.13 -5.21
CA VAL A 10 13.17 14.42 -5.81
C VAL A 10 12.56 15.58 -5.01
N ALA A 11 11.28 15.50 -4.63
CA ALA A 11 10.67 16.53 -3.79
C ALA A 11 11.38 16.67 -2.42
N ALA A 12 11.77 15.55 -1.80
CA ALA A 12 12.52 15.55 -0.54
C ALA A 12 13.93 16.10 -0.69
N LEU A 13 14.62 15.81 -1.81
CA LEU A 13 15.89 16.44 -2.16
C LEU A 13 15.77 17.95 -2.25
N LEU A 14 14.77 18.46 -2.98
CA LEU A 14 14.50 19.91 -3.10
C LEU A 14 14.19 20.53 -1.73
N ALA A 15 13.37 19.86 -0.91
CA ALA A 15 13.08 20.33 0.45
C ALA A 15 14.31 20.34 1.36
N SER A 16 15.30 19.49 1.12
CA SER A 16 16.55 19.44 1.90
C SER A 16 17.39 20.71 1.79
N LEU A 17 17.18 21.50 0.72
CA LEU A 17 17.82 22.78 0.46
C LEU A 17 17.14 23.94 1.20
N LEU A 18 15.93 23.74 1.73
CA LEU A 18 15.14 24.78 2.39
C LEU A 18 15.39 24.83 3.92
N PRO A 19 15.17 26.00 4.56
CA PRO A 19 15.20 26.12 6.02
C PRO A 19 14.12 25.25 6.70
N SER A 20 14.51 24.65 7.83
CA SER A 20 13.67 23.70 8.57
C SER A 20 12.64 24.39 9.47
N ALA A 21 11.38 23.95 9.39
CA ALA A 21 10.30 24.39 10.29
C ALA A 21 10.24 23.57 11.60
N ALA A 22 10.85 22.39 11.66
CA ALA A 22 10.91 21.59 12.89
C ALA A 22 11.83 20.38 12.71
N ARG A 23 12.03 19.66 13.82
CA ARG A 23 12.77 18.40 13.85
C ARG A 23 11.88 17.24 14.25
N ILE A 24 12.21 16.04 13.78
CA ILE A 24 11.65 14.80 14.30
C ILE A 24 12.05 14.65 15.78
N PRO A 25 11.12 14.28 16.69
CA PRO A 25 11.44 14.07 18.09
C PRO A 25 12.33 12.84 18.30
N ARG A 26 13.18 12.86 19.34
CA ARG A 26 14.17 11.80 19.61
C ARG A 26 13.55 10.41 19.79
N TRP A 27 12.43 10.31 20.51
CA TRP A 27 11.77 9.03 20.75
C TRP A 27 11.34 8.34 19.45
N LEU A 28 10.93 9.12 18.45
CA LEU A 28 10.49 8.59 17.16
C LEU A 28 11.69 8.11 16.34
N TRP A 29 12.82 8.84 16.38
CA TRP A 29 14.08 8.35 15.80
C TRP A 29 14.53 7.05 16.45
N ILE A 30 14.51 6.96 17.78
CA ILE A 30 14.88 5.75 18.51
C ILE A 30 13.98 4.58 18.09
N GLY A 31 12.66 4.79 18.03
CA GLY A 31 11.74 3.73 17.64
C GLY A 31 11.87 3.32 16.17
N VAL A 32 12.02 4.26 15.24
CA VAL A 32 12.26 3.95 13.81
C VAL A 32 13.59 3.21 13.63
N SER A 33 14.66 3.65 14.30
CA SER A 33 15.96 2.97 14.28
C SER A 33 15.90 1.59 14.92
N GLY A 34 15.17 1.44 16.03
CA GLY A 34 14.92 0.13 16.66
C GLY A 34 14.19 -0.82 15.71
N GLY A 35 13.16 -0.33 15.00
CA GLY A 35 12.45 -1.10 13.98
C GLY A 35 13.35 -1.51 12.82
N ALA A 36 14.21 -0.59 12.34
CA ALA A 36 15.20 -0.89 11.31
C ALA A 36 16.19 -1.97 11.76
N ILE A 37 16.68 -1.91 13.01
CA ILE A 37 17.58 -2.93 13.58
C ILE A 37 16.89 -4.29 13.64
N LEU A 38 15.63 -4.34 14.10
CA LEU A 38 14.85 -5.59 14.14
C LEU A 38 14.66 -6.17 12.75
N LEU A 39 14.31 -5.34 11.76
CA LEU A 39 14.16 -5.78 10.36
C LEU A 39 15.48 -6.26 9.77
N ILE A 40 16.60 -5.57 10.01
CA ILE A 40 17.92 -6.02 9.57
C ILE A 40 18.25 -7.37 10.23
N GLY A 41 18.02 -7.51 11.54
CA GLY A 41 18.19 -8.78 12.25
C GLY A 41 17.38 -9.92 11.64
N ALA A 42 16.12 -9.64 11.26
CA ALA A 42 15.26 -10.59 10.58
C ALA A 42 15.80 -10.98 9.18
N THR A 43 16.28 -10.01 8.40
CA THR A 43 16.82 -10.25 7.05
C THR A 43 18.06 -11.15 7.08
N VAL A 44 18.95 -10.96 8.07
CA VAL A 44 20.18 -11.76 8.21
C VAL A 44 19.89 -13.23 8.49
N GLN A 45 18.75 -13.53 9.12
CA GLN A 45 18.32 -14.91 9.41
C GLN A 45 17.55 -15.56 8.26
N SER A 46 17.28 -14.82 7.19
CA SER A 46 16.51 -15.33 6.06
C SER A 46 17.36 -16.13 5.07
N HIS A 47 16.69 -16.94 4.25
CA HIS A 47 17.32 -17.67 3.14
C HIS A 47 17.71 -16.77 1.96
N ALA A 48 17.33 -15.49 1.96
CA ALA A 48 17.65 -14.53 0.90
C ALA A 48 17.94 -13.13 1.48
N PRO A 49 19.02 -12.95 2.28
CA PRO A 49 19.23 -11.73 3.06
C PRO A 49 19.27 -10.45 2.22
N LEU A 50 19.97 -10.49 1.08
CA LEU A 50 20.11 -9.33 0.21
C LEU A 50 18.77 -8.94 -0.42
N ALA A 51 18.04 -9.90 -0.98
CA ALA A 51 16.74 -9.65 -1.60
C ALA A 51 15.72 -9.11 -0.58
N GLN A 52 15.70 -9.66 0.64
CA GLN A 52 14.83 -9.15 1.70
C GLN A 52 15.25 -7.77 2.20
N LEU A 53 16.55 -7.52 2.36
CA LEU A 53 17.06 -6.23 2.83
C LEU A 53 16.75 -5.10 1.85
N VAL A 54 16.93 -5.34 0.54
CA VAL A 54 16.67 -4.32 -0.49
C VAL A 54 15.17 -4.13 -0.70
N GLY A 55 14.41 -5.23 -0.63
CA GLY A 55 12.96 -5.28 -0.84
C GLY A 55 12.60 -6.07 -2.09
N ARG A 56 11.46 -6.75 -2.05
CA ARG A 56 10.99 -7.65 -3.12
C ARG A 56 9.67 -7.24 -3.74
N TRP A 57 9.45 -7.63 -4.98
CA TRP A 57 8.18 -7.41 -5.66
C TRP A 57 7.03 -8.12 -4.92
N PRO A 58 5.81 -7.54 -4.87
CA PRO A 58 5.37 -6.31 -5.54
C PRO A 58 5.53 -5.03 -4.71
N ARG A 59 5.87 -5.13 -3.41
CA ARG A 59 5.81 -3.99 -2.48
C ARG A 59 7.15 -3.36 -2.13
N TYR A 60 8.26 -4.01 -2.47
CA TYR A 60 9.65 -3.62 -2.22
C TYR A 60 9.91 -3.01 -0.82
N GLU A 61 9.25 -3.52 0.22
CA GLU A 61 9.30 -2.97 1.59
C GLU A 61 10.61 -3.27 2.33
N GLY A 62 11.75 -3.13 1.65
CA GLY A 62 13.08 -3.12 2.24
C GLY A 62 13.67 -1.71 2.26
N LEU A 63 14.99 -1.63 2.19
CA LEU A 63 15.77 -0.39 2.28
C LEU A 63 15.30 0.67 1.28
N ILE A 64 14.89 0.28 0.07
CA ILE A 64 14.48 1.22 -0.97
C ILE A 64 13.23 2.00 -0.53
N THR A 65 12.13 1.29 -0.30
CA THR A 65 10.82 1.89 0.02
C THR A 65 10.79 2.48 1.42
N LEU A 66 11.37 1.80 2.41
CA LEU A 66 11.40 2.29 3.79
C LEU A 66 12.19 3.60 3.90
N SER A 67 13.24 3.78 3.10
CA SER A 67 13.96 5.06 3.04
C SER A 67 13.07 6.19 2.57
N VAL A 68 12.19 5.95 1.59
CA VAL A 68 11.23 6.93 1.10
C VAL A 68 10.20 7.29 2.19
N TYR A 69 9.75 6.32 2.98
CA TYR A 69 8.84 6.58 4.10
C TYR A 69 9.51 7.43 5.20
N VAL A 70 10.78 7.16 5.51
CA VAL A 70 11.56 7.99 6.43
C VAL A 70 11.79 9.40 5.87
N MET A 71 12.09 9.51 4.56
CA MET A 71 12.18 10.80 3.86
C MET A 71 10.86 11.56 3.93
N ALA A 72 9.72 10.88 3.81
CA ALA A 72 8.40 11.49 3.89
C ALA A 72 8.08 12.01 5.29
N LEU A 73 8.38 11.20 6.31
CA LEU A 73 8.28 11.60 7.71
C LEU A 73 9.16 12.81 8.03
N TRP A 74 10.39 12.81 7.52
CA TRP A 74 11.28 13.97 7.61
C TRP A 74 10.70 15.19 6.89
N PHE A 75 10.25 15.04 5.65
CA PHE A 75 9.68 16.11 4.81
C PHE A 75 8.50 16.80 5.48
N GLY A 76 7.57 16.01 6.02
CA GLY A 76 6.41 16.52 6.75
C GLY A 76 6.81 17.31 8.01
N SER A 77 7.81 16.83 8.75
CA SER A 77 8.35 17.56 9.89
C SER A 77 9.09 18.83 9.47
N HIS A 78 9.79 18.80 8.35
CA HIS A 78 10.67 19.87 7.89
C HIS A 78 9.90 21.04 7.26
N LEU A 79 8.83 20.75 6.51
CA LEU A 79 8.05 21.79 5.83
C LEU A 79 6.79 22.20 6.59
N LEU A 80 6.10 21.25 7.21
CA LEU A 80 4.80 21.43 7.91
C LEU A 80 4.93 21.28 9.43
N GLY A 81 6.15 21.45 9.94
CA GLY A 81 6.51 21.28 11.34
C GLY A 81 5.91 22.29 12.32
N ALA A 82 6.23 22.15 13.60
CA ALA A 82 5.71 22.99 14.69
C ALA A 82 5.85 24.51 14.49
N THR A 83 6.85 25.00 13.76
CA THR A 83 7.01 26.44 13.48
C THR A 83 6.66 26.81 12.05
N ALA A 84 5.95 25.94 11.31
CA ALA A 84 5.49 26.27 9.97
C ALA A 84 4.43 27.38 10.03
N GLY A 85 4.67 28.47 9.29
CA GLY A 85 3.72 29.57 9.18
C GLY A 85 2.44 29.18 8.44
N ALA A 86 1.38 29.96 8.64
CA ALA A 86 0.06 29.73 8.04
C ALA A 86 0.10 29.58 6.51
N ASP A 87 0.96 30.34 5.82
CA ASP A 87 1.12 30.27 4.37
C ASP A 87 1.55 28.89 3.87
N ARG A 88 2.47 28.21 4.57
CA ARG A 88 2.92 26.87 4.19
C ARG A 88 1.79 25.84 4.34
N ILE A 89 1.04 25.93 5.44
CA ILE A 89 -0.14 25.09 5.68
C ILE A 89 -1.20 25.34 4.61
N LEU A 90 -1.37 26.60 4.21
CA LEU A 90 -2.32 26.99 3.19
C LEU A 90 -1.94 26.45 1.80
N ILE A 91 -0.67 26.57 1.40
CA ILE A 91 -0.15 26.01 0.15
C ILE A 91 -0.35 24.49 0.13
N PHE A 92 -0.03 23.81 1.24
CA PHE A 92 -0.27 22.37 1.37
C PHE A 92 -1.74 22.01 1.15
N ARG A 93 -2.68 22.74 1.77
CA ARG A 93 -4.11 22.50 1.57
C ARG A 93 -4.56 22.73 0.14
N ARG A 94 -4.06 23.77 -0.54
CA ARG A 94 -4.34 24.00 -1.97
C ARG A 94 -3.86 22.83 -2.81
N ALA A 95 -2.65 22.34 -2.54
CA ALA A 95 -2.10 21.18 -3.24
C ALA A 95 -2.97 19.93 -3.01
N VAL A 96 -3.40 19.67 -1.76
CA VAL A 96 -4.32 18.55 -1.44
C VAL A 96 -5.67 18.71 -2.13
N SER A 97 -6.24 19.93 -2.20
CA SER A 97 -7.50 20.18 -2.92
C SER A 97 -7.36 19.89 -4.43
N VAL A 98 -6.30 20.38 -5.06
CA VAL A 98 -6.03 20.12 -6.49
C VAL A 98 -5.80 18.62 -6.73
N ALA A 99 -4.96 17.98 -5.92
CA ALA A 99 -4.71 16.55 -6.01
C ALA A 99 -6.00 15.73 -5.85
N SER A 100 -6.89 16.15 -4.94
CA SER A 100 -8.18 15.47 -4.74
C SER A 100 -9.11 15.62 -5.93
N ILE A 101 -9.13 16.77 -6.60
CA ILE A 101 -9.94 16.99 -7.81
C ILE A 101 -9.42 16.11 -8.96
N VAL A 102 -8.10 16.09 -9.15
CA VAL A 102 -7.45 15.25 -10.18
C VAL A 102 -7.72 13.78 -9.91
N LEU A 103 -7.54 13.33 -8.65
CA LEU A 103 -7.79 11.94 -8.27
C LEU A 103 -9.25 11.53 -8.51
N ALA A 104 -10.21 12.40 -8.20
CA ALA A 104 -11.62 12.12 -8.46
C ALA A 104 -11.90 12.03 -9.96
N ALA A 105 -11.34 12.93 -10.78
CA ALA A 105 -11.51 12.88 -12.23
C ALA A 105 -10.98 11.57 -12.83
N VAL A 106 -9.80 11.13 -12.39
CA VAL A 106 -9.21 9.85 -12.83
C VAL A 106 -10.06 8.67 -12.34
N SER A 107 -10.49 8.67 -11.08
CA SER A 107 -11.32 7.59 -10.52
C SER A 107 -12.67 7.49 -11.24
N ILE A 108 -13.27 8.62 -11.60
CA ILE A 108 -14.50 8.67 -12.42
C ILE A 108 -14.24 8.06 -13.80
N ALA A 109 -13.18 8.48 -14.48
CA ALA A 109 -12.85 7.96 -15.80
C ALA A 109 -12.66 6.43 -15.77
N GLU A 110 -11.88 5.92 -14.81
CA GLU A 110 -11.66 4.49 -14.59
C GLU A 110 -12.98 3.75 -14.31
N ALA A 111 -13.89 4.33 -13.54
CA ALA A 111 -15.21 3.75 -13.26
C ALA A 111 -16.12 3.66 -14.50
N PHE A 112 -15.91 4.52 -15.50
CA PHE A 112 -16.60 4.46 -16.79
C PHE A 112 -15.86 3.60 -17.84
N GLY A 113 -14.82 2.86 -17.44
CA GLY A 113 -14.03 2.00 -18.34
C GLY A 113 -13.07 2.78 -19.24
N LEU A 114 -12.86 4.07 -18.98
CA LEU A 114 -11.76 4.82 -19.58
C LEU A 114 -10.51 4.48 -18.78
N GLU A 115 -9.49 3.92 -19.43
CA GLU A 115 -8.19 3.62 -18.81
C GLU A 115 -7.18 4.71 -19.20
N PRO A 116 -7.20 5.90 -18.58
CA PRO A 116 -6.24 6.97 -18.90
C PRO A 116 -4.80 6.56 -18.55
N ILE A 117 -4.63 5.53 -17.72
CA ILE A 117 -3.36 4.86 -17.43
C ILE A 117 -3.57 3.38 -17.76
N GLN A 118 -2.86 2.87 -18.77
CA GLN A 118 -3.02 1.49 -19.23
C GLN A 118 -2.75 0.48 -18.11
N THR A 119 -3.63 -0.52 -18.04
CA THR A 119 -3.57 -1.59 -17.05
C THR A 119 -3.21 -2.91 -17.72
N THR A 120 -2.43 -3.77 -17.06
CA THR A 120 -2.19 -5.14 -17.53
C THR A 120 -2.97 -6.13 -16.69
N ALA A 121 -3.30 -7.29 -17.24
CA ALA A 121 -4.16 -8.30 -16.61
C ALA A 121 -3.72 -8.78 -15.20
N SER A 122 -2.47 -8.53 -14.80
CA SER A 122 -1.92 -8.87 -13.48
C SER A 122 -1.86 -7.69 -12.48
N ARG A 123 -2.19 -6.46 -12.89
CA ARG A 123 -2.15 -5.26 -12.04
C ARG A 123 -3.34 -4.34 -12.37
N SER A 124 -4.23 -4.12 -11.39
CA SER A 124 -5.29 -3.11 -11.52
C SER A 124 -4.67 -1.71 -11.67
N GLY A 125 -4.63 -1.15 -12.87
CA GLY A 125 -3.90 0.10 -13.15
C GLY A 125 -4.67 1.37 -12.80
N ALA A 126 -5.21 1.42 -11.57
CA ALA A 126 -5.66 2.66 -11.00
C ALA A 126 -4.46 3.61 -10.77
N LEU A 127 -4.62 4.93 -10.87
CA LEU A 127 -3.53 5.91 -10.59
C LEU A 127 -2.70 5.58 -9.34
N LEU A 128 -3.37 5.14 -8.27
CA LEU A 128 -2.73 4.79 -7.00
C LEU A 128 -2.35 3.32 -6.84
N GLY A 129 -2.68 2.47 -7.81
CA GLY A 129 -2.25 1.07 -7.92
C GLY A 129 -3.38 0.07 -7.72
N ASN A 130 -4.46 0.47 -7.07
CA ASN A 130 -5.75 -0.22 -7.06
C ASN A 130 -6.85 0.76 -6.61
N ALA A 131 -8.12 0.38 -6.78
CA ALA A 131 -9.26 1.20 -6.37
C ALA A 131 -9.29 1.47 -4.85
N THR A 132 -8.90 0.48 -4.03
CA THR A 132 -8.87 0.66 -2.57
C THR A 132 -7.87 1.74 -2.15
N ASP A 133 -6.66 1.76 -2.71
CA ASP A 133 -5.65 2.79 -2.47
C ASP A 133 -6.18 4.19 -2.81
N GLN A 134 -6.94 4.33 -3.91
CA GLN A 134 -7.61 5.59 -4.24
C GLN A 134 -8.63 5.99 -3.18
N GLY A 135 -9.46 5.04 -2.73
CA GLY A 135 -10.40 5.25 -1.64
C GLY A 135 -9.71 5.70 -0.36
N VAL A 136 -8.61 5.04 0.04
CA VAL A 136 -7.86 5.37 1.26
C VAL A 136 -7.21 6.75 1.16
N VAL A 137 -6.64 7.14 0.01
CA VAL A 137 -6.15 8.50 -0.20
C VAL A 137 -7.30 9.52 -0.19
N GLY A 138 -8.44 9.19 -0.79
CA GLY A 138 -9.67 10.00 -0.71
C GLY A 138 -10.09 10.26 0.74
N VAL A 139 -10.05 9.23 1.60
CA VAL A 139 -10.32 9.38 3.05
C VAL A 139 -9.33 10.33 3.72
N MET A 140 -8.03 10.21 3.45
CA MET A 140 -7.01 11.10 4.02
C MET A 140 -7.16 12.54 3.52
N PHE A 141 -7.47 12.74 2.24
CA PHE A 141 -7.74 14.06 1.66
C PHE A 141 -8.99 14.70 2.27
N PHE A 142 -10.07 13.92 2.43
CA PHE A 142 -11.27 14.37 3.12
C PHE A 142 -10.95 14.82 4.55
N ALA A 143 -10.20 14.02 5.33
CA ALA A 143 -9.83 14.39 6.70
C ALA A 143 -9.02 15.70 6.78
N VAL A 144 -8.08 15.91 5.85
CA VAL A 144 -7.26 17.14 5.79
C VAL A 144 -8.09 18.38 5.41
N LEU A 145 -9.10 18.23 4.54
CA LEU A 145 -9.89 19.35 4.00
C LEU A 145 -11.20 19.63 4.74
N ALA A 146 -11.83 18.61 5.34
CA ALA A 146 -13.15 18.73 5.95
C ALA A 146 -13.14 19.63 7.20
N VAL A 147 -12.07 19.58 8.00
CA VAL A 147 -11.93 20.41 9.22
C VAL A 147 -12.03 21.91 8.89
N PRO A 148 -11.20 22.48 8.00
CA PRO A 148 -11.29 23.90 7.67
C PRO A 148 -12.58 24.27 6.93
N VAL A 149 -13.13 23.39 6.08
CA VAL A 149 -14.42 23.64 5.40
C VAL A 149 -15.55 23.75 6.42
N ALA A 150 -15.68 22.78 7.32
CA ALA A 150 -16.71 22.79 8.36
C ALA A 150 -16.61 24.03 9.25
N ARG A 151 -15.38 24.48 9.56
CA ARG A 151 -15.14 25.67 10.38
C ARG A 151 -15.41 26.98 9.64
N HIS A 152 -15.07 27.08 8.36
CA HIS A 152 -15.38 28.28 7.58
C HIS A 152 -16.89 28.54 7.51
N TRP A 153 -17.69 27.49 7.35
CA TRP A 153 -19.14 27.60 7.25
C TRP A 153 -19.82 27.73 8.62
N ALA A 154 -19.26 27.12 9.68
CA ALA A 154 -19.76 27.30 11.04
C ALA A 154 -19.46 28.70 11.62
N PHE A 155 -18.45 29.39 11.07
CA PHE A 155 -18.06 30.73 11.46
C PHE A 155 -17.86 31.59 10.20
N PRO A 156 -18.92 31.90 9.43
CA PRO A 156 -18.82 32.90 8.37
C PRO A 156 -18.37 34.20 9.03
N ASP A 157 -17.34 34.82 8.49
CA ASP A 157 -16.58 35.92 9.10
C ASP A 157 -17.45 36.83 9.99
N ALA A 158 -17.11 36.89 11.28
CA ALA A 158 -17.60 37.97 12.12
C ALA A 158 -17.19 39.29 11.44
N PRO A 159 -18.09 40.28 11.28
CA PRO A 159 -17.75 41.53 10.62
C PRO A 159 -16.51 42.09 11.30
N GLN A 160 -15.44 42.25 10.52
CA GLN A 160 -14.24 42.97 10.94
C GLN A 160 -14.71 44.22 11.67
N ALA A 161 -14.33 44.37 12.94
CA ALA A 161 -14.64 45.57 13.69
C ALA A 161 -14.21 46.75 12.81
N ARG A 162 -15.19 47.49 12.27
CA ARG A 162 -14.96 48.76 11.59
C ARG A 162 -14.36 49.66 12.64
N GLY A 163 -13.03 49.67 12.72
CA GLY A 163 -12.30 50.67 13.47
C GLY A 163 -12.75 52.02 12.95
N SER A 164 -13.49 52.76 13.77
CA SER A 164 -13.80 54.15 13.55
C SER A 164 -12.47 54.92 13.61
N GLY A 165 -11.84 55.13 12.45
CA GLY A 165 -10.55 55.81 12.37
C GLY A 165 -10.19 56.12 10.92
N LYS A 166 -10.68 57.24 10.42
CA LYS A 166 -10.61 57.65 9.00
C LYS A 166 -9.20 58.09 8.53
N LYS A 167 -8.09 57.70 9.18
CA LYS A 167 -6.77 58.31 8.87
C LYS A 167 -5.55 57.40 8.66
N ASP A 168 -5.58 56.07 8.91
CA ASP A 168 -4.40 55.21 8.69
C ASP A 168 -4.52 54.29 7.47
N ALA A 169 -4.99 54.83 6.34
CA ALA A 169 -5.22 54.07 5.11
C ALA A 169 -3.98 53.86 4.23
N ARG A 170 -2.74 54.07 4.72
CA ARG A 170 -1.50 53.94 3.92
C ARG A 170 -0.59 52.75 4.26
N ASN A 171 -0.94 51.92 5.24
CA ASN A 171 -0.28 50.63 5.46
C ASN A 171 -1.29 49.48 5.34
N LYS A 172 -1.97 49.42 4.19
CA LYS A 172 -2.78 48.24 3.84
C LYS A 172 -1.83 47.13 3.38
N GLY A 173 -1.31 46.37 4.34
CA GLY A 173 -0.93 44.99 4.07
C GLY A 173 -2.09 44.32 3.34
N THR A 174 -1.81 43.79 2.15
CA THR A 174 -2.77 43.04 1.35
C THR A 174 -3.46 42.00 2.23
N PRO A 175 -4.79 41.84 2.15
CA PRO A 175 -5.45 40.75 2.87
C PRO A 175 -4.81 39.46 2.39
N LEU A 176 -4.17 38.72 3.31
CA LEU A 176 -3.61 37.40 3.05
C LEU A 176 -4.67 36.60 2.27
N PRO A 177 -4.37 36.13 1.05
CA PRO A 177 -5.36 35.41 0.26
C PRO A 177 -5.64 34.11 0.98
N GLY A 178 -6.72 34.07 1.76
CA GLY A 178 -7.26 32.86 2.36
C GLY A 178 -7.45 31.78 1.30
N LEU A 179 -7.60 30.53 1.72
CA LEU A 179 -7.95 29.47 0.78
C LEU A 179 -9.25 29.91 0.10
N ARG A 180 -9.28 30.01 -1.25
CA ARG A 180 -10.54 30.34 -1.93
C ARG A 180 -11.55 29.27 -1.48
N PRO A 181 -12.64 29.62 -0.77
CA PRO A 181 -13.48 28.63 -0.08
C PRO A 181 -14.02 27.55 -1.00
N TRP A 182 -14.28 27.92 -2.25
CA TRP A 182 -14.72 27.01 -3.31
C TRP A 182 -13.70 25.91 -3.62
N LEU A 183 -12.39 26.17 -3.53
CA LEU A 183 -11.35 25.19 -3.87
C LEU A 183 -11.27 24.09 -2.81
N ALA A 184 -11.33 24.44 -1.52
CA ALA A 184 -11.41 23.43 -0.46
C ALA A 184 -12.72 22.64 -0.52
N LEU A 185 -13.84 23.30 -0.83
CA LEU A 185 -15.12 22.64 -0.98
C LEU A 185 -15.08 21.63 -2.13
N ALA A 186 -14.60 22.05 -3.31
CA ALA A 186 -14.41 21.19 -4.47
C ALA A 186 -13.50 20.02 -4.12
N GLY A 187 -12.35 20.26 -3.50
CA GLY A 187 -11.44 19.20 -3.05
C GLY A 187 -12.10 18.23 -2.06
N THR A 188 -12.88 18.73 -1.09
CA THR A 188 -13.58 17.88 -0.11
C THR A 188 -14.66 17.03 -0.78
N ALA A 189 -15.43 17.59 -1.70
CA ALA A 189 -16.44 16.87 -2.47
C ALA A 189 -15.79 15.81 -3.38
N SER A 190 -14.71 16.16 -4.08
CA SER A 190 -13.93 15.23 -4.91
C SER A 190 -13.34 14.09 -4.07
N ALA A 191 -12.89 14.34 -2.85
CA ALA A 191 -12.41 13.31 -1.94
C ALA A 191 -13.53 12.30 -1.61
N LEU A 192 -14.74 12.78 -1.29
CA LEU A 192 -15.91 11.93 -1.04
C LEU A 192 -16.31 11.12 -2.28
N VAL A 193 -16.32 11.74 -3.46
CA VAL A 193 -16.60 11.05 -4.72
C VAL A 193 -15.60 9.93 -4.96
N THR A 194 -14.31 10.18 -4.74
CA THR A 194 -13.25 9.16 -4.84
C THR A 194 -13.50 7.97 -3.90
N VAL A 195 -13.86 8.23 -2.64
CA VAL A 195 -14.19 7.17 -1.68
C VAL A 195 -15.38 6.34 -2.16
N VAL A 196 -16.44 6.99 -2.63
CA VAL A 196 -17.63 6.29 -3.11
C VAL A 196 -17.32 5.43 -4.33
N ILE A 197 -16.64 6.00 -5.32
CA ILE A 197 -16.29 5.32 -6.57
C ILE A 197 -15.32 4.17 -6.34
N SER A 198 -14.40 4.29 -5.38
CA SER A 198 -13.48 3.19 -5.03
C SER A 198 -14.20 1.89 -4.66
N ALA A 199 -15.46 1.99 -4.22
CA ALA A 199 -16.27 0.89 -3.74
C ALA A 199 -15.55 -0.01 -2.71
N SER A 200 -14.62 0.58 -1.93
CA SER A 200 -13.77 -0.11 -0.98
C SER A 200 -14.35 -0.08 0.43
N ARG A 201 -14.57 -1.26 1.02
CA ARG A 201 -15.07 -1.39 2.40
C ARG A 201 -14.12 -0.74 3.41
N ALA A 202 -12.82 -0.90 3.21
CA ALA A 202 -11.78 -0.30 4.05
C ALA A 202 -11.89 1.24 4.04
N ALA A 203 -12.05 1.83 2.86
CA ALA A 203 -12.23 3.27 2.70
C ALA A 203 -13.55 3.76 3.34
N PHE A 204 -14.66 3.05 3.15
CA PHE A 204 -15.94 3.42 3.76
C PHE A 204 -15.92 3.37 5.29
N LEU A 205 -15.43 2.28 5.88
CA LEU A 205 -15.31 2.15 7.32
C LEU A 205 -14.46 3.27 7.91
N SER A 206 -13.34 3.58 7.24
CA SER A 206 -12.44 4.66 7.63
C SER A 206 -13.10 6.04 7.53
N LEU A 207 -13.89 6.30 6.47
CA LEU A 207 -14.66 7.53 6.32
C LEU A 207 -15.70 7.70 7.43
N MET A 208 -16.48 6.66 7.73
CA MET A 208 -17.48 6.69 8.80
C MET A 208 -16.83 7.01 10.15
N LEU A 209 -15.72 6.34 10.46
CA LEU A 209 -14.97 6.60 11.70
C LEU A 209 -14.43 8.04 11.75
N ILE A 210 -13.91 8.56 10.64
CA ILE A 210 -13.42 9.95 10.57
C ILE A 210 -14.55 10.95 10.81
N ILE A 211 -15.75 10.72 10.27
CA ILE A 211 -16.90 11.60 10.49
C ILE A 211 -17.27 11.61 11.98
N VAL A 212 -17.33 10.45 12.64
CA VAL A 212 -17.60 10.35 14.08
C VAL A 212 -16.50 11.04 14.90
N ALA A 213 -15.23 10.78 14.56
CA ALA A 213 -14.09 11.37 15.24
C ALA A 213 -14.01 12.90 15.04
N LEU A 214 -14.40 13.42 13.88
CA LEU A 214 -14.51 14.85 13.59
C LEU A 214 -15.53 15.52 14.52
N ILE A 215 -16.71 14.90 14.69
CA ILE A 215 -17.75 15.39 15.60
C ILE A 215 -17.23 15.42 17.04
N ALA A 216 -16.63 14.32 17.50
CA ALA A 216 -16.05 14.22 18.83
C ALA A 216 -14.95 15.27 19.06
N LEU A 217 -14.08 15.49 18.07
CA LEU A 217 -13.01 16.48 18.12
C LEU A 217 -13.55 17.90 18.26
N GLU A 218 -14.63 18.25 17.56
CA GLU A 218 -15.26 19.58 17.69
C GLU A 218 -15.95 19.75 19.06
N LEU A 219 -16.54 18.70 19.62
CA LEU A 219 -17.09 18.74 20.99
C LEU A 219 -15.98 18.98 22.04
N VAL A 220 -14.86 18.25 21.92
CA VAL A 220 -13.70 18.43 22.81
C VAL A 220 -13.10 19.82 22.67
N ARG A 221 -12.97 20.34 21.45
CA ARG A 221 -12.48 21.71 21.19
C ARG A 221 -13.31 22.75 21.93
N ARG A 222 -14.65 22.66 21.84
CA ARG A 222 -15.57 23.57 22.53
C ARG A 222 -15.39 23.53 24.05
N ARG A 223 -15.13 22.34 24.61
CA ARG A 223 -14.86 22.16 26.04
C ARG A 223 -13.55 22.84 26.44
N ILE A 224 -12.48 22.64 25.68
CA ILE A 224 -11.17 23.29 25.93
C ILE A 224 -11.30 24.81 25.92
N LEU A 225 -11.93 25.37 24.88
CA LEU A 225 -12.14 26.82 24.78
C LEU A 225 -13.01 27.38 25.93
N THR A 226 -13.98 26.60 26.39
CA THR A 226 -14.83 26.96 27.54
C THR A 226 -14.04 26.96 28.83
N ASN A 227 -13.24 25.93 29.09
CA ASN A 227 -12.45 25.79 30.32
C ASN A 227 -11.36 26.87 30.43
N ASN A 228 -10.79 27.31 29.32
CA ASN A 228 -9.72 28.30 29.31
C ASN A 228 -10.22 29.76 29.43
N GLY A 229 -11.52 30.00 29.65
CA GLY A 229 -12.08 31.36 29.72
C GLY A 229 -12.05 32.13 28.39
N LEU A 230 -11.53 31.54 27.30
CA LEU A 230 -11.43 32.11 25.96
C LEU A 230 -12.79 32.28 25.25
N ARG A 231 -13.90 32.13 25.99
CA ARG A 231 -15.27 32.34 25.50
C ARG A 231 -15.60 33.81 25.23
N GLU A 232 -14.94 34.75 25.89
CA GLU A 232 -15.32 36.17 25.85
C GLU A 232 -15.11 36.86 24.49
N LEU A 233 -14.26 36.33 23.62
CA LEU A 233 -14.11 36.78 22.22
C LEU A 233 -15.17 36.20 21.26
N SER A 234 -15.93 35.19 21.69
CA SER A 234 -17.06 34.60 20.96
C SER A 234 -18.39 35.08 21.53
N ARG A 235 -18.63 36.40 21.54
CA ARG A 235 -19.99 36.94 21.66
C ARG A 235 -20.76 36.61 20.38
N SER A 236 -21.38 35.44 20.35
CA SER A 236 -22.54 35.23 19.50
C SER A 236 -23.68 34.58 20.29
N THR A 237 -24.88 35.05 20.00
CA THR A 237 -26.14 34.78 20.69
C THR A 237 -26.45 33.28 20.75
N ALA A 238 -27.30 32.86 21.71
CA ALA A 238 -27.69 31.45 21.89
C ALA A 238 -28.26 30.77 20.61
N ARG A 239 -28.80 31.57 19.67
CA ARG A 239 -29.27 31.14 18.34
C ARG A 239 -28.13 30.60 17.47
N ASP A 240 -26.93 31.14 17.61
CA ASP A 240 -25.75 30.81 16.81
C ASP A 240 -25.04 29.51 17.29
N LYS A 241 -25.25 29.12 18.56
CA LYS A 241 -24.77 27.84 19.10
C LYS A 241 -25.51 26.62 18.53
N ARG A 242 -26.82 26.76 18.25
CA ARG A 242 -27.67 25.69 17.66
C ARG A 242 -27.41 25.53 16.16
N THR A 243 -27.25 26.60 15.39
CA THR A 243 -26.85 26.56 13.97
C THR A 243 -25.47 25.94 13.76
N ARG A 244 -24.48 26.24 14.61
CA ARG A 244 -23.13 25.67 14.53
C ARG A 244 -23.05 24.17 14.78
N ALA A 245 -23.85 23.65 15.72
CA ALA A 245 -23.97 22.20 15.94
C ALA A 245 -24.78 21.53 14.82
N GLY A 246 -25.83 22.21 14.34
CA GLY A 246 -26.64 21.76 13.21
C GLY A 246 -25.87 21.70 11.88
N LEU A 247 -24.84 22.53 11.67
CA LEU A 247 -24.05 22.54 10.44
C LEU A 247 -22.96 21.46 10.39
N VAL A 248 -22.23 21.23 11.49
CA VAL A 248 -21.30 20.07 11.59
C VAL A 248 -22.11 18.77 11.54
N GLY A 249 -23.25 18.73 12.24
CA GLY A 249 -24.24 17.67 12.08
C GLY A 249 -24.78 17.59 10.65
N GLY A 250 -24.96 18.71 9.97
CA GLY A 250 -25.44 18.80 8.58
C GLY A 250 -24.43 18.31 7.55
N ILE A 251 -23.14 18.61 7.70
CA ILE A 251 -22.07 18.06 6.85
C ILE A 251 -21.91 16.57 7.11
N ALA A 252 -21.97 16.14 8.38
CA ALA A 252 -21.98 14.72 8.72
C ALA A 252 -23.21 14.01 8.14
N LEU A 253 -24.40 14.59 8.26
CA LEU A 253 -25.65 14.07 7.70
C LEU A 253 -25.69 14.12 6.18
N ALA A 254 -25.07 15.12 5.54
CA ALA A 254 -24.94 15.18 4.08
C ALA A 254 -23.91 14.18 3.58
N SER A 255 -22.83 13.94 4.32
CA SER A 255 -21.86 12.89 4.01
C SER A 255 -22.48 11.51 4.21
N ILE A 256 -23.22 11.31 5.30
CA ILE A 256 -24.01 10.10 5.56
C ILE A 256 -25.09 9.96 4.47
N GLY A 257 -25.79 11.03 4.12
CA GLY A 257 -26.82 11.06 3.08
C GLY A 257 -26.25 10.73 1.70
N PHE A 258 -25.06 11.23 1.38
CA PHE A 258 -24.33 10.90 0.15
C PHE A 258 -23.90 9.43 0.12
N VAL A 259 -23.40 8.90 1.25
CA VAL A 259 -23.11 7.46 1.43
C VAL A 259 -24.40 6.64 1.33
N LEU A 260 -25.52 7.14 1.86
CA LEU A 260 -26.84 6.50 1.79
C LEU A 260 -27.49 6.60 0.39
N LEU A 261 -27.15 7.59 -0.43
CA LEU A 261 -27.56 7.66 -1.82
C LEU A 261 -26.72 6.72 -2.70
N ALA A 262 -25.45 6.53 -2.36
CA ALA A 262 -24.60 5.49 -2.94
C ALA A 262 -24.90 4.08 -2.41
N PHE A 263 -25.83 3.95 -1.44
CA PHE A 263 -26.18 2.73 -0.71
C PHE A 263 -26.54 1.52 -1.58
N PRO A 264 -27.25 1.63 -2.72
CA PRO A 264 -27.57 0.47 -3.56
C PRO A 264 -26.33 -0.24 -4.14
N LEU A 265 -25.31 0.53 -4.53
CA LEU A 265 -24.02 0.01 -5.00
C LEU A 265 -23.19 -0.57 -3.84
N ILE A 266 -23.39 -0.01 -2.65
CA ILE A 266 -22.63 -0.30 -1.43
C ILE A 266 -23.16 -1.55 -0.70
N THR A 267 -24.48 -1.76 -0.63
CA THR A 267 -25.11 -2.88 0.11
C THR A 267 -24.80 -4.24 -0.51
N LEU A 268 -24.80 -4.34 -1.84
CA LEU A 268 -24.46 -5.55 -2.58
C LEU A 268 -23.03 -6.04 -2.31
N ARG A 269 -22.11 -5.12 -2.00
CA ARG A 269 -20.73 -5.44 -1.62
C ARG A 269 -20.51 -5.47 -0.10
N LEU A 270 -21.12 -4.64 0.73
CA LEU A 270 -20.90 -4.63 2.18
C LEU A 270 -21.48 -5.87 2.87
N PHE A 271 -22.66 -6.34 2.45
CA PHE A 271 -23.35 -7.46 3.10
C PHE A 271 -23.03 -8.83 2.52
N GLY A 272 -22.02 -8.94 1.65
CA GLY A 272 -21.62 -10.24 1.10
C GLY A 272 -22.62 -10.81 0.07
N LEU A 273 -23.62 -10.03 -0.34
CA LEU A 273 -24.75 -10.48 -1.16
C LEU A 273 -24.38 -10.75 -2.63
N THR A 274 -23.15 -10.44 -3.02
CA THR A 274 -22.58 -10.86 -4.31
C THR A 274 -21.55 -11.98 -4.11
N PRO A 275 -21.48 -13.00 -5.00
CA PRO A 275 -20.57 -14.14 -4.87
C PRO A 275 -19.07 -13.79 -4.76
N LEU A 276 -18.67 -12.62 -5.28
CA LEU A 276 -17.31 -12.07 -5.16
C LEU A 276 -17.02 -11.53 -3.75
N SER A 277 -18.02 -10.95 -3.10
CA SER A 277 -17.89 -10.22 -1.84
C SER A 277 -17.94 -11.11 -0.59
N GLY A 278 -18.60 -12.27 -0.66
CA GLY A 278 -18.52 -13.33 0.34
C GLY A 278 -17.16 -14.04 0.33
N ARG A 279 -16.61 -14.29 -0.87
CA ARG A 279 -15.25 -14.84 -1.05
C ARG A 279 -14.19 -13.96 -0.38
N THR A 280 -14.23 -12.65 -0.58
CA THR A 280 -13.24 -11.74 0.05
C THR A 280 -13.21 -11.81 1.59
N ILE A 281 -14.34 -12.10 2.27
CA ILE A 281 -14.39 -12.19 3.74
C ILE A 281 -13.79 -13.52 4.23
N SER A 282 -14.16 -14.64 3.60
CA SER A 282 -13.57 -15.94 3.92
C SER A 282 -12.06 -15.95 3.63
N ASP A 283 -11.64 -15.29 2.55
CA ASP A 283 -10.24 -15.22 2.13
C ASP A 283 -9.39 -14.47 3.17
N ARG A 284 -9.89 -13.35 3.71
CA ARG A 284 -9.18 -12.59 4.76
C ARG A 284 -9.00 -13.39 6.04
N GLY A 285 -10.00 -14.14 6.47
CA GLY A 285 -9.88 -15.04 7.62
C GLY A 285 -8.80 -16.11 7.43
N MET A 286 -8.70 -16.69 6.23
CA MET A 286 -7.65 -17.64 5.88
C MET A 286 -6.25 -16.98 5.89
N ILE A 287 -6.13 -15.78 5.30
CA ILE A 287 -4.88 -15.01 5.27
C ILE A 287 -4.40 -14.69 6.70
N TYR A 288 -5.31 -14.24 7.58
CA TYR A 288 -4.94 -13.88 8.94
C TYR A 288 -4.49 -15.08 9.77
N ARG A 289 -5.15 -16.24 9.62
CA ARG A 289 -4.70 -17.48 10.28
C ARG A 289 -3.33 -17.90 9.78
N ALA A 290 -3.12 -17.96 8.47
CA ALA A 290 -1.82 -18.31 7.90
C ALA A 290 -0.71 -17.33 8.33
N ALA A 291 -1.02 -16.03 8.42
CA ALA A 291 -0.07 -15.04 8.93
C ALA A 291 0.24 -15.20 10.43
N LEU A 292 -0.76 -15.54 11.24
CA LEU A 292 -0.55 -15.89 12.63
C LEU A 292 0.32 -17.15 12.77
N ASP A 293 0.06 -18.19 11.98
CA ASP A 293 0.86 -19.43 12.00
C ASP A 293 2.32 -19.17 11.61
N VAL A 294 2.56 -18.35 10.58
CA VAL A 294 3.91 -17.87 10.23
C VAL A 294 4.54 -17.10 11.39
N GLY A 295 3.81 -16.15 11.98
CA GLY A 295 4.28 -15.35 13.11
C GLY A 295 4.62 -16.20 14.34
N TRP A 296 3.81 -17.22 14.63
CA TRP A 296 4.02 -18.14 15.76
C TRP A 296 5.16 -19.12 15.53
N ARG A 297 5.45 -19.46 14.26
CA ARG A 297 6.63 -20.24 13.90
C ARG A 297 7.93 -19.42 14.01
N HIS A 298 7.83 -18.09 13.89
CA HIS A 298 8.96 -17.17 13.93
C HIS A 298 8.75 -15.99 14.92
N PRO A 299 8.53 -16.25 16.22
CA PRO A 299 8.02 -15.24 17.15
C PRO A 299 9.02 -14.13 17.48
N LEU A 300 10.34 -14.38 17.37
CA LEU A 300 11.37 -13.41 17.74
C LEU A 300 11.78 -12.51 16.58
N THR A 301 11.85 -13.05 15.38
CA THR A 301 12.48 -12.40 14.22
C THR A 301 11.54 -12.28 13.04
N GLY A 302 10.41 -12.98 13.03
CA GLY A 302 9.60 -13.12 11.84
C GLY A 302 10.38 -13.79 10.70
N VAL A 303 9.92 -13.54 9.48
CA VAL A 303 10.50 -14.03 8.22
C VAL A 303 11.14 -12.92 7.41
N GLY A 304 11.31 -11.73 8.00
CA GLY A 304 11.83 -10.54 7.35
C GLY A 304 10.77 -9.73 6.59
N PRO A 305 11.09 -8.49 6.18
CA PRO A 305 10.12 -7.54 5.61
C PRO A 305 9.45 -8.03 4.32
N SER A 306 10.12 -8.90 3.57
CA SER A 306 9.61 -9.45 2.31
C SER A 306 9.58 -10.98 2.27
N GLY A 307 9.78 -11.67 3.39
CA GLY A 307 9.81 -13.15 3.41
C GLY A 307 8.43 -13.80 3.54
N PHE A 308 7.38 -13.03 3.84
CA PHE A 308 6.03 -13.58 3.99
C PHE A 308 5.57 -14.34 2.75
N VAL A 309 5.86 -13.82 1.55
CA VAL A 309 5.53 -14.44 0.26
C VAL A 309 6.14 -15.84 0.07
N ASP A 310 7.32 -16.10 0.64
CA ASP A 310 7.99 -17.39 0.53
C ASP A 310 7.60 -18.37 1.64
N ALA A 311 7.19 -17.83 2.80
CA ALA A 311 6.87 -18.59 4.00
C ALA A 311 5.41 -19.03 4.02
N VAL A 312 4.47 -18.15 3.65
CA VAL A 312 3.04 -18.42 3.74
C VAL A 312 2.58 -19.65 2.94
N PRO A 313 3.15 -20.03 1.77
CA PRO A 313 2.63 -21.15 0.99
C PRO A 313 2.60 -22.49 1.73
N SER A 314 3.50 -22.72 2.70
CA SER A 314 3.50 -23.95 3.51
C SER A 314 2.40 -23.99 4.58
N PHE A 315 1.71 -22.88 4.82
CA PHE A 315 0.63 -22.74 5.79
C PHE A 315 -0.75 -22.62 5.13
N LEU A 316 -0.81 -22.55 3.79
CA LEU A 316 -2.08 -22.48 3.07
C LEU A 316 -2.74 -23.86 3.01
N GLY A 317 -3.97 -23.93 3.53
CA GLY A 317 -4.77 -25.16 3.53
C GLY A 317 -5.47 -25.45 2.20
N SER A 318 -6.08 -26.63 2.08
CA SER A 318 -6.85 -27.04 0.89
C SER A 318 -7.98 -26.06 0.53
N ASN A 319 -8.59 -25.43 1.54
CA ASN A 319 -9.65 -24.43 1.31
C ASN A 319 -9.15 -23.18 0.57
N TRP A 320 -7.89 -22.77 0.78
CA TRP A 320 -7.28 -21.66 0.05
C TRP A 320 -7.17 -22.02 -1.44
N TYR A 321 -6.55 -23.15 -1.74
CA TYR A 321 -6.36 -23.59 -3.13
C TYR A 321 -7.69 -23.90 -3.84
N GLY A 322 -8.71 -24.38 -3.11
CA GLY A 322 -10.05 -24.60 -3.66
C GLY A 322 -10.85 -23.32 -3.93
N THR A 323 -10.56 -22.21 -3.24
CA THR A 323 -11.32 -20.95 -3.35
C THR A 323 -10.61 -19.90 -4.21
N VAL A 324 -9.30 -19.75 -4.02
CA VAL A 324 -8.46 -18.70 -4.65
C VAL A 324 -7.68 -19.26 -5.85
N GLY A 325 -7.24 -20.52 -5.77
CA GLY A 325 -6.47 -21.19 -6.81
C GLY A 325 -4.94 -21.15 -6.62
N PRO A 326 -4.19 -22.02 -7.32
CA PRO A 326 -2.75 -22.21 -7.15
C PRO A 326 -1.87 -21.13 -7.82
N ASN A 327 -2.47 -20.25 -8.63
CA ASN A 327 -1.75 -19.24 -9.42
C ASN A 327 -1.73 -17.86 -8.76
N VAL A 328 -2.37 -17.68 -7.61
CA VAL A 328 -2.39 -16.42 -6.87
C VAL A 328 -1.26 -16.38 -5.86
N THR A 329 -0.47 -15.31 -5.90
CA THR A 329 0.60 -15.06 -4.93
C THR A 329 0.09 -14.23 -3.76
N LEU A 330 0.30 -14.70 -2.53
CA LEU A 330 -0.05 -13.97 -1.30
C LEU A 330 1.21 -13.33 -0.72
N ASP A 331 1.33 -12.01 -0.84
CA ASP A 331 2.52 -11.22 -0.49
C ASP A 331 2.35 -10.38 0.79
N SER A 332 1.13 -10.29 1.33
CA SER A 332 0.81 -9.48 2.51
C SER A 332 -0.26 -10.14 3.39
N PRO A 333 -0.16 -10.04 4.73
CA PRO A 333 -1.25 -10.39 5.64
C PRO A 333 -2.47 -9.48 5.53
N HIS A 334 -2.41 -8.34 4.84
CA HIS A 334 -3.51 -7.36 4.76
C HIS A 334 -4.01 -6.86 6.13
N ASN A 335 -3.06 -6.74 7.06
CA ASN A 335 -3.26 -6.16 8.39
C ASN A 335 -1.89 -5.68 8.90
N TRP A 336 -1.74 -4.40 9.21
CA TRP A 336 -0.40 -3.85 9.55
C TRP A 336 0.20 -4.41 10.85
N ILE A 337 -0.61 -4.90 11.79
CA ILE A 337 -0.12 -5.55 13.02
C ILE A 337 0.41 -6.93 12.68
N LEU A 338 -0.34 -7.72 11.90
CA LEU A 338 0.13 -9.01 11.41
C LEU A 338 1.34 -8.85 10.49
N GLN A 339 1.39 -7.79 9.67
CA GLN A 339 2.56 -7.45 8.86
C GLN A 339 3.79 -7.23 9.74
N ALA A 340 3.67 -6.45 10.82
CA ALA A 340 4.78 -6.25 11.77
C ALA A 340 5.20 -7.55 12.46
N LEU A 341 4.23 -8.39 12.84
CA LEU A 341 4.46 -9.71 13.43
C LEU A 341 5.24 -10.63 12.48
N VAL A 342 4.80 -10.78 11.22
CA VAL A 342 5.50 -11.66 10.27
C VAL A 342 6.82 -11.06 9.80
N ALA A 343 6.97 -9.74 9.76
CA ALA A 343 8.20 -9.10 9.28
C ALA A 343 9.36 -9.11 10.30
N GLY A 344 9.06 -8.95 11.59
CA GLY A 344 10.08 -8.80 12.64
C GLY A 344 9.71 -9.41 13.98
N GLY A 345 8.75 -10.33 13.99
CA GLY A 345 8.28 -11.02 15.20
C GLY A 345 7.46 -10.14 16.14
N ILE A 346 7.18 -10.69 17.31
CA ILE A 346 6.52 -10.01 18.43
C ILE A 346 7.25 -8.70 18.80
N PRO A 347 8.60 -8.62 18.83
CA PRO A 347 9.30 -7.38 19.14
C PRO A 347 8.93 -6.22 18.20
N LEU A 348 8.87 -6.48 16.88
CA LEU A 348 8.51 -5.45 15.92
C LEU A 348 7.03 -5.08 16.01
N ALA A 349 6.14 -6.05 16.23
CA ALA A 349 4.71 -5.78 16.45
C ALA A 349 4.46 -4.88 17.67
N VAL A 350 5.11 -5.18 18.80
CA VAL A 350 5.03 -4.37 20.02
C VAL A 350 5.58 -2.96 19.78
N LEU A 351 6.73 -2.85 19.12
CA LEU A 351 7.33 -1.56 18.79
C LEU A 351 6.44 -0.72 17.86
N ALA A 352 5.85 -1.35 16.84
CA ALA A 352 4.95 -0.68 15.91
C ALA A 352 3.69 -0.15 16.62
N LEU A 353 3.10 -0.95 17.52
CA LEU A 353 1.99 -0.50 18.38
C LEU A 353 2.41 0.65 19.31
N ALA A 354 3.57 0.55 19.96
CA ALA A 354 4.09 1.61 20.82
C ALA A 354 4.31 2.92 20.06
N LEU A 355 4.83 2.85 18.82
CA LEU A 355 4.98 4.00 17.94
C LEU A 355 3.63 4.59 17.53
N ALA A 356 2.65 3.76 17.17
CA ALA A 356 1.31 4.22 16.81
C ALA A 356 0.63 4.96 17.97
N VAL A 357 0.70 4.38 19.18
CA VAL A 357 0.20 5.02 20.42
C VAL A 357 0.94 6.33 20.70
N GLY A 358 2.27 6.33 20.58
CA GLY A 358 3.10 7.52 20.76
C GLY A 358 2.73 8.65 19.81
N VAL A 359 2.53 8.35 18.52
CA VAL A 359 2.08 9.31 17.50
C VAL A 359 0.71 9.87 17.86
N ALA A 360 -0.25 9.01 18.23
CA ALA A 360 -1.59 9.44 18.62
C ALA A 360 -1.59 10.35 19.86
N MET A 361 -0.91 9.94 20.93
CA MET A 361 -0.80 10.71 22.17
C MET A 361 -0.14 12.07 21.93
N VAL A 362 1.00 12.09 21.24
CA VAL A 362 1.72 13.34 20.93
C VAL A 362 0.88 14.25 20.04
N GLY A 363 0.19 13.70 19.05
CA GLY A 363 -0.74 14.43 18.18
C GLY A 363 -1.87 15.10 18.98
N ILE A 364 -2.55 14.34 19.85
CA ILE A 364 -3.62 14.85 20.72
C ILE A 364 -3.08 15.97 21.62
N LEU A 365 -1.97 15.74 22.33
CA LEU A 365 -1.38 16.72 23.25
C LEU A 365 -1.01 18.03 22.55
N ARG A 366 -0.57 17.97 21.30
CA ARG A 366 -0.20 19.17 20.54
C ARG A 366 -1.40 19.89 19.99
N TRP A 367 -2.39 19.14 19.54
CA TRP A 367 -3.64 19.71 19.10
C TRP A 367 -4.34 20.44 20.26
N THR A 368 -4.44 19.83 21.45
CA THR A 368 -5.05 20.47 22.63
C THR A 368 -4.31 21.75 23.04
N ARG A 369 -2.98 21.75 23.02
CA ARG A 369 -2.17 22.96 23.27
C ARG A 369 -2.39 24.04 22.20
N ALA A 370 -2.40 23.66 20.92
CA ALA A 370 -2.63 24.61 19.83
C ALA A 370 -4.03 25.26 19.90
N VAL A 371 -5.04 24.49 20.31
CA VAL A 371 -6.40 25.01 20.57
C VAL A 371 -6.41 25.93 21.79
N GLY A 372 -5.67 25.60 22.85
CA GLY A 372 -5.68 26.35 24.10
C GLY A 372 -4.90 27.68 24.06
N VAL A 373 -3.94 27.83 23.13
CA VAL A 373 -3.10 29.03 22.99
C VAL A 373 -3.59 29.96 21.87
N GLY A 374 -4.33 29.44 20.88
CA GLY A 374 -4.68 30.19 19.68
C GLY A 374 -5.59 31.39 19.95
N SER A 375 -5.18 32.59 19.55
CA SER A 375 -6.09 33.69 19.24
C SER A 375 -6.93 33.30 18.01
N ASP A 376 -8.20 33.71 17.97
CA ASP A 376 -9.15 33.39 16.88
C ASP A 376 -8.65 33.73 15.45
N LEU A 377 -7.59 34.52 15.33
CA LEU A 377 -6.99 35.03 14.09
C LEU A 377 -6.08 34.04 13.33
N ASP A 378 -5.47 33.03 13.98
CA ASP A 378 -4.66 32.01 13.28
C ASP A 378 -5.11 30.57 13.61
N ARG A 379 -6.12 30.12 12.86
CA ARG A 379 -6.72 28.78 12.97
C ARG A 379 -5.95 27.71 12.18
N SER A 380 -4.94 28.09 11.41
CA SER A 380 -4.30 27.21 10.42
C SER A 380 -3.67 25.96 11.06
N ARG A 381 -2.96 26.15 12.18
CA ARG A 381 -2.25 25.08 12.89
C ARG A 381 -3.17 24.06 13.59
N PRO A 382 -4.12 24.44 14.47
CA PRO A 382 -5.00 23.48 15.11
C PRO A 382 -5.87 22.73 14.10
N ASP A 383 -6.29 23.36 13.01
CA ASP A 383 -7.01 22.71 11.91
C ASP A 383 -6.14 21.65 11.21
N HIS A 384 -4.87 21.96 10.95
CA HIS A 384 -3.92 21.04 10.30
C HIS A 384 -3.65 19.81 11.18
N LEU A 385 -3.41 20.02 12.48
CA LEU A 385 -3.16 18.92 13.42
C LEU A 385 -4.38 18.00 13.55
N ALA A 386 -5.60 18.57 13.59
CA ALA A 386 -6.84 17.80 13.61
C ALA A 386 -7.00 16.97 12.32
N GLY A 387 -6.85 17.60 11.16
CA GLY A 387 -6.98 16.91 9.87
C GLY A 387 -5.91 15.81 9.66
N ALA A 388 -4.66 16.08 10.02
CA ALA A 388 -3.58 15.09 9.98
C ALA A 388 -3.84 13.91 10.93
N GLY A 389 -4.30 14.18 12.16
CA GLY A 389 -4.66 13.13 13.12
C GLY A 389 -5.81 12.25 12.64
N LEU A 390 -6.87 12.86 12.10
CA LEU A 390 -8.00 12.13 11.51
C LEU A 390 -7.58 11.30 10.29
N ALA A 391 -6.73 11.85 9.41
CA ALA A 391 -6.22 11.13 8.26
C ALA A 391 -5.40 9.89 8.67
N ILE A 392 -4.52 10.01 9.66
CA ILE A 392 -3.72 8.89 10.18
C ILE A 392 -4.62 7.83 10.84
N LEU A 393 -5.66 8.26 11.57
CA LEU A 393 -6.66 7.34 12.13
C LEU A 393 -7.36 6.55 11.02
N GLY A 394 -7.86 7.23 9.98
CA GLY A 394 -8.49 6.57 8.84
C GLY A 394 -7.55 5.62 8.12
N PHE A 395 -6.31 6.04 7.88
CA PHE A 395 -5.29 5.18 7.28
C PHE A 395 -5.01 3.92 8.12
N GLY A 396 -4.86 4.07 9.43
CA GLY A 396 -4.62 2.94 10.34
C GLY A 396 -5.79 1.93 10.37
N VAL A 397 -7.03 2.41 10.23
CA VAL A 397 -8.22 1.54 10.11
C VAL A 397 -8.29 0.86 8.75
N ALA A 398 -7.99 1.56 7.66
CA ALA A 398 -7.93 0.95 6.33
C ALA A 398 -6.91 -0.21 6.30
N LEU A 399 -5.72 0.02 6.86
CA LEU A 399 -4.65 -0.98 6.99
C LEU A 399 -4.98 -2.17 7.90
N MET A 400 -6.17 -2.25 8.51
CA MET A 400 -6.64 -3.48 9.16
C MET A 400 -7.09 -4.54 8.16
N THR A 401 -7.45 -4.14 6.94
CA THR A 401 -7.96 -5.02 5.88
C THR A 401 -7.27 -4.83 4.52
N ASP A 402 -6.23 -3.99 4.53
CA ASP A 402 -5.44 -3.58 3.38
C ASP A 402 -3.94 -3.61 3.71
N PHE A 403 -3.09 -3.30 2.73
CA PHE A 403 -1.63 -3.33 2.85
C PHE A 403 -0.99 -1.95 2.60
N THR A 404 0.25 -1.78 3.04
CA THR A 404 0.99 -0.55 2.75
C THR A 404 1.48 -0.54 1.31
N SER A 405 1.26 0.59 0.64
CA SER A 405 1.79 0.88 -0.69
C SER A 405 2.39 2.30 -0.70
N PRO A 406 3.30 2.64 -1.63
CA PRO A 406 3.78 4.02 -1.75
C PRO A 406 2.69 5.02 -2.14
N GLY A 407 1.57 4.54 -2.73
CA GLY A 407 0.43 5.39 -3.07
C GLY A 407 -0.25 5.99 -1.84
N THR A 408 -0.28 5.26 -0.73
CA THR A 408 -0.95 5.67 0.52
C THR A 408 0.04 6.07 1.61
N THR A 409 1.08 5.25 1.81
CA THR A 409 1.98 5.33 2.98
C THR A 409 2.89 6.55 2.97
N VAL A 410 3.31 7.03 1.79
CA VAL A 410 4.13 8.26 1.67
C VAL A 410 3.37 9.46 2.23
N PHE A 411 2.08 9.60 1.88
CA PHE A 411 1.25 10.70 2.37
C PHE A 411 1.00 10.57 3.88
N ALA A 412 0.71 9.36 4.37
CA ALA A 412 0.54 9.11 5.80
C ALA A 412 1.81 9.43 6.61
N ALA A 413 2.99 9.00 6.14
CA ALA A 413 4.27 9.28 6.78
C ALA A 413 4.56 10.78 6.86
N LEU A 414 4.28 11.52 5.77
CA LEU A 414 4.36 12.99 5.76
C LEU A 414 3.45 13.61 6.82
N LEU A 415 2.19 13.17 6.93
CA LEU A 415 1.27 13.67 7.95
C LEU A 415 1.76 13.35 9.37
N ILE A 416 2.27 12.14 9.62
CA ILE A 416 2.88 11.75 10.91
C ILE A 416 4.01 12.71 11.26
N GLY A 417 4.92 12.97 10.32
CA GLY A 417 6.01 13.93 10.47
C GLY A 417 5.54 15.31 10.88
N SER A 418 4.50 15.83 10.21
CA SER A 418 3.92 17.14 10.53
C SER A 418 3.28 17.19 11.93
N LEU A 419 2.64 16.10 12.36
CA LEU A 419 1.92 15.97 13.62
C LEU A 419 2.87 15.96 14.83
N VAL A 420 3.95 15.16 14.75
CA VAL A 420 4.86 14.89 15.90
C VAL A 420 6.08 15.82 15.97
N SER A 421 6.31 16.64 14.95
CA SER A 421 7.45 17.56 14.77
C SER A 421 7.80 18.47 15.97
N ALA A 422 8.93 18.33 16.65
CA ALA A 422 9.31 19.21 17.76
C ALA A 422 9.87 20.57 17.31
N THR A 423 9.58 21.64 18.08
CA THR A 423 10.22 22.95 17.85
C THR A 423 11.75 22.81 17.93
N PRO A 424 12.51 23.47 17.04
CA PRO A 424 13.96 23.47 17.13
C PRO A 424 14.40 24.12 18.46
N ARG A 425 15.25 23.43 19.24
CA ARG A 425 15.80 23.94 20.52
C ARG A 425 16.49 25.31 20.40
N ALA A 426 16.86 25.72 19.19
CA ALA A 426 17.52 26.98 18.90
C ALA A 426 16.57 28.21 18.95
N ALA A 427 15.25 28.05 18.76
CA ALA A 427 14.33 29.20 18.76
C ALA A 427 14.24 29.94 20.11
N ALA A 428 14.64 29.30 21.22
CA ALA A 428 14.66 29.91 22.54
C ALA A 428 15.97 30.69 22.86
N GLY A 429 16.98 30.67 21.98
CA GLY A 429 18.27 31.34 22.25
C GLY A 429 19.07 31.80 21.02
N ALA A 430 18.51 31.73 19.81
CA ALA A 430 19.24 32.00 18.56
C ALA A 430 19.25 33.47 18.10
N LEU A 431 18.62 34.39 18.82
CA LEU A 431 18.78 35.82 18.52
C LEU A 431 20.22 36.33 18.77
N LEU A 432 21.12 35.51 19.34
CA LEU A 432 22.47 35.93 19.74
C LEU A 432 23.65 35.03 19.29
N ARG A 433 23.48 34.03 18.39
CA ARG A 433 24.63 33.20 17.95
C ARG A 433 24.78 33.12 16.43
N ARG A 434 25.82 33.80 15.91
CA ARG A 434 26.33 33.67 14.54
C ARG A 434 26.87 32.24 14.29
N GLY A 435 26.43 31.65 13.18
CA GLY A 435 26.99 30.44 12.57
C GLY A 435 26.46 29.10 13.10
N ASP A 436 25.92 28.27 12.21
CA ASP A 436 25.71 26.85 12.54
C ASP A 436 27.08 26.16 12.69
N PRO A 437 27.31 25.36 13.75
CA PRO A 437 28.55 24.62 13.92
C PRO A 437 28.80 23.66 12.75
N LEU A 438 30.06 23.45 12.38
CA LEU A 438 30.49 22.67 11.21
C LEU A 438 29.84 21.29 11.12
N TRP A 439 29.69 20.58 12.24
CA TRP A 439 29.04 19.25 12.26
C TRP A 439 27.57 19.27 11.81
N ARG A 440 26.84 20.38 12.02
CA ARG A 440 25.46 20.54 11.51
C ARG A 440 25.43 20.83 10.02
N GLN A 441 26.39 21.62 9.55
CA GLN A 441 26.54 21.90 8.12
C GLN A 441 26.89 20.59 7.38
N PHE A 442 27.84 19.83 7.91
CA PHE A 442 28.22 18.51 7.43
C PHE A 442 27.02 17.55 7.45
N GLY A 443 26.27 17.48 8.55
CA GLY A 443 25.07 16.63 8.63
C GLY A 443 23.99 16.99 7.61
N ARG A 444 23.80 18.28 7.29
CA ARG A 444 22.89 18.71 6.20
C ARG A 444 23.42 18.26 4.84
N MET A 445 24.70 18.45 4.58
CA MET A 445 25.35 18.04 3.34
C MET A 445 25.21 16.53 3.12
N VAL A 446 25.56 15.71 4.12
CA VAL A 446 25.42 14.24 4.08
C VAL A 446 23.99 13.83 3.80
N ARG A 447 23.00 14.44 4.47
CA ARG A 447 21.57 14.16 4.21
C ARG A 447 21.17 14.50 2.77
N THR A 448 21.56 15.67 2.28
CA THR A 448 21.22 16.11 0.91
C THR A 448 21.86 15.20 -0.14
N ILE A 449 23.12 14.80 0.05
CA ILE A 449 23.81 13.81 -0.79
C ILE A 449 23.08 12.47 -0.74
N ALA A 450 22.71 11.99 0.45
CA ALA A 450 21.97 10.73 0.60
C ALA A 450 20.61 10.76 -0.11
N PHE A 451 19.86 11.86 0.00
CA PHE A 451 18.59 12.01 -0.73
C PHE A 451 18.80 12.08 -2.24
N GLY A 452 19.87 12.72 -2.70
CA GLY A 452 20.26 12.74 -4.11
C GLY A 452 20.58 11.35 -4.64
N GLY A 453 21.36 10.57 -3.89
CA GLY A 453 21.67 9.18 -4.22
C GLY A 453 20.42 8.28 -4.29
N ILE A 454 19.52 8.39 -3.30
CA ILE A 454 18.25 7.64 -3.29
C ILE A 454 17.36 8.05 -4.47
N ALA A 455 17.27 9.35 -4.78
CA ALA A 455 16.48 9.83 -5.92
C ALA A 455 17.02 9.29 -7.25
N ILE A 456 18.34 9.31 -7.47
CA ILE A 456 18.97 8.75 -8.67
C ILE A 456 18.70 7.24 -8.77
N LEU A 457 18.89 6.50 -7.67
CA LEU A 457 18.60 5.07 -7.62
C LEU A 457 17.14 4.77 -7.99
N LEU A 458 16.19 5.53 -7.45
CA LEU A 458 14.76 5.36 -7.73
C LEU A 458 14.38 5.77 -9.15
N ILE A 459 15.06 6.76 -9.75
CA ILE A 459 14.86 7.14 -11.15
C ILE A 459 15.35 6.02 -12.07
N ILE A 460 16.55 5.46 -11.82
CA ILE A 460 17.07 4.31 -12.57
C ILE A 460 16.15 3.11 -12.40
N ALA A 461 15.71 2.84 -11.17
CA ALA A 461 14.73 1.79 -10.91
C ALA A 461 13.45 2.08 -11.71
N ALA A 462 12.84 3.25 -11.62
CA ALA A 462 11.64 3.60 -12.37
C ALA A 462 11.81 3.43 -13.89
N ALA A 463 12.96 3.84 -14.44
CA ALA A 463 13.27 3.67 -15.86
C ALA A 463 13.28 2.19 -16.29
N ALA A 464 13.68 1.28 -15.41
CA ALA A 464 13.65 -0.15 -15.68
C ALA A 464 12.24 -0.77 -15.78
N GLU A 465 11.17 -0.08 -15.34
CA GLU A 465 9.80 -0.56 -15.61
C GLU A 465 9.50 -0.54 -17.12
N ILE A 466 10.13 0.34 -17.90
CA ILE A 466 9.90 0.47 -19.34
C ILE A 466 10.34 -0.81 -20.08
N PRO A 467 11.62 -1.24 -20.03
CA PRO A 467 12.04 -2.48 -20.66
C PRO A 467 11.37 -3.71 -20.01
N LEU A 468 11.02 -3.69 -18.72
CA LEU A 468 10.26 -4.78 -18.12
C LEU A 468 8.88 -4.94 -18.75
N GLN A 469 8.17 -3.82 -19.00
CA GLN A 469 6.87 -3.82 -19.66
C GLN A 469 7.01 -4.21 -21.13
N TRP A 470 7.97 -3.64 -21.87
CA TRP A 470 8.21 -4.04 -23.26
C TRP A 470 8.56 -5.53 -23.39
N GLY A 471 9.32 -6.08 -22.44
CA GLY A 471 9.60 -7.52 -22.41
C GLY A 471 8.34 -8.35 -22.22
N ALA A 472 7.40 -7.90 -21.38
CA ALA A 472 6.11 -8.55 -21.20
C ALA A 472 5.23 -8.45 -22.45
N ASP A 473 5.21 -7.28 -23.11
CA ASP A 473 4.46 -7.06 -24.35
C ASP A 473 5.01 -7.93 -25.49
N SER A 474 6.33 -7.99 -25.66
CA SER A 474 7.00 -8.88 -26.63
C SER A 474 6.73 -10.35 -26.33
N ALA A 475 6.75 -10.76 -25.06
CA ALA A 475 6.42 -12.13 -24.66
C ALA A 475 4.96 -12.48 -25.01
N ALA A 476 4.03 -11.56 -24.77
CA ALA A 476 2.63 -11.72 -25.16
C ALA A 476 2.44 -11.77 -26.69
N ALA A 477 3.31 -11.10 -27.45
CA ALA A 477 3.38 -11.18 -28.90
C ALA A 477 4.15 -12.40 -29.45
N HIS A 478 4.55 -13.34 -28.57
CA HIS A 478 5.36 -14.52 -28.89
C HIS A 478 6.77 -14.22 -29.46
N ASP A 479 7.26 -12.98 -29.34
CA ASP A 479 8.63 -12.61 -29.71
C ASP A 479 9.58 -12.82 -28.53
N VAL A 480 10.04 -14.06 -28.38
CA VAL A 480 10.95 -14.47 -27.29
C VAL A 480 12.28 -13.74 -27.35
N THR A 481 12.80 -13.45 -28.54
CA THR A 481 14.12 -12.81 -28.71
C THR A 481 14.08 -11.38 -28.22
N GLN A 482 13.08 -10.62 -28.66
CA GLN A 482 12.90 -9.25 -28.20
C GLN A 482 12.57 -9.23 -26.70
N ALA A 483 11.68 -10.11 -26.24
CA ALA A 483 11.31 -10.20 -24.84
C ALA A 483 12.53 -10.43 -23.93
N ARG A 484 13.41 -11.37 -24.32
CA ARG A 484 14.66 -11.65 -23.59
C ARG A 484 15.56 -10.44 -23.52
N SER A 485 15.80 -9.76 -24.63
CA SER A 485 16.63 -8.54 -24.69
C SER A 485 16.10 -7.44 -23.76
N GLN A 486 14.79 -7.24 -23.76
CA GLN A 486 14.14 -6.26 -22.90
C GLN A 486 14.22 -6.66 -21.41
N PHE A 487 13.99 -7.93 -21.07
CA PHE A 487 14.17 -8.41 -19.70
C PHE A 487 15.63 -8.29 -19.22
N ASP A 488 16.61 -8.61 -20.06
CA ASP A 488 18.03 -8.43 -19.73
C ASP A 488 18.37 -6.95 -19.50
N THR A 489 17.79 -6.04 -20.27
CA THR A 489 17.94 -4.59 -20.07
C THR A 489 17.32 -4.14 -18.74
N ALA A 490 16.12 -4.63 -18.40
CA ALA A 490 15.49 -4.34 -17.11
C ALA A 490 16.35 -4.85 -15.94
N LEU A 491 16.92 -6.05 -16.06
CA LEU A 491 17.81 -6.64 -15.07
C LEU A 491 19.16 -5.93 -14.97
N ALA A 492 19.67 -5.33 -16.05
CA ALA A 492 20.87 -4.52 -16.01
C ALA A 492 20.67 -3.21 -15.24
N LEU A 493 19.48 -2.62 -15.32
CA LEU A 493 19.10 -1.42 -14.55
C LEU A 493 18.76 -1.74 -13.10
N ARG A 494 18.34 -2.98 -12.80
CA ARG A 494 18.05 -3.47 -11.44
C ARG A 494 18.74 -4.81 -11.15
N PRO A 495 20.08 -4.84 -11.05
CA PRO A 495 20.81 -6.09 -10.83
C PRO A 495 20.52 -6.74 -9.47
N TRP A 496 19.97 -5.96 -8.53
CA TRP A 496 19.56 -6.41 -7.20
C TRP A 496 18.14 -7.01 -7.16
N ASP A 497 17.34 -6.83 -8.20
CA ASP A 497 15.92 -7.21 -8.24
C ASP A 497 15.77 -8.66 -8.73
N SER A 498 15.77 -9.60 -7.79
CA SER A 498 15.56 -11.02 -8.08
C SER A 498 14.19 -11.32 -8.68
N ASP A 499 13.18 -10.51 -8.33
CA ASP A 499 11.82 -10.75 -8.76
C ASP A 499 11.56 -10.27 -10.19
N ALA A 500 12.34 -9.31 -10.71
CA ALA A 500 12.36 -9.02 -12.14
C ALA A 500 12.72 -10.27 -12.98
N ALA A 501 13.69 -11.08 -12.52
CA ALA A 501 14.04 -12.35 -13.16
C ALA A 501 12.92 -13.40 -12.94
N SER A 502 12.28 -13.40 -11.78
CA SER A 502 11.11 -14.25 -11.52
C SER A 502 9.95 -13.95 -12.47
N ILE A 503 9.65 -12.68 -12.73
CA ILE A 503 8.60 -12.23 -13.65
C ILE A 503 8.93 -12.66 -15.07
N ALA A 504 10.16 -12.41 -15.54
CA ALA A 504 10.61 -12.86 -16.85
C ALA A 504 10.49 -14.38 -17.00
N GLY A 505 10.92 -15.14 -15.99
CA GLY A 505 10.81 -16.60 -15.97
C GLY A 505 9.37 -17.09 -16.04
N GLN A 506 8.44 -16.49 -15.28
CA GLN A 506 7.02 -16.83 -15.31
C GLN A 506 6.37 -16.54 -16.67
N LEU A 507 6.66 -15.38 -17.26
CA LEU A 507 6.13 -15.03 -18.57
C LEU A 507 6.66 -15.96 -19.66
N MET A 508 7.95 -16.30 -19.62
CA MET A 508 8.54 -17.28 -20.53
C MET A 508 8.00 -18.70 -20.31
N ALA A 509 7.73 -19.09 -19.06
CA ALA A 509 7.09 -20.36 -18.75
C ALA A 509 5.67 -20.45 -19.35
N GLN A 510 4.90 -19.36 -19.28
CA GLN A 510 3.60 -19.28 -19.94
C GLN A 510 3.72 -19.44 -21.46
N GLN A 511 4.74 -18.84 -22.08
CA GLN A 511 5.01 -19.02 -23.52
C GLN A 511 5.49 -20.44 -23.86
N ALA A 512 6.25 -21.07 -22.98
CA ALA A 512 6.69 -22.46 -23.12
C ALA A 512 5.51 -23.44 -23.10
N GLU A 513 4.50 -23.20 -22.24
CA GLU A 513 3.25 -23.99 -22.23
C GLU A 513 2.50 -23.92 -23.56
N GLN A 514 2.61 -22.79 -24.27
CA GLN A 514 2.07 -22.56 -25.61
C GLN A 514 3.01 -23.06 -26.72
N GLN A 515 4.10 -23.74 -26.35
CA GLN A 515 5.11 -24.31 -27.27
C GLN A 515 5.77 -23.27 -28.18
N VAL A 516 5.90 -22.02 -27.72
CA VAL A 516 6.62 -20.97 -28.45
C VAL A 516 8.13 -21.32 -28.48
N PRO A 517 8.77 -21.36 -29.68
CA PRO A 517 10.18 -21.71 -29.80
C PRO A 517 11.10 -20.84 -28.94
N GLY A 518 12.05 -21.46 -28.24
CA GLY A 518 13.03 -20.77 -27.39
C GLY A 518 12.48 -20.28 -26.03
N ALA A 519 11.17 -20.30 -25.80
CA ALA A 519 10.57 -19.84 -24.56
C ALA A 519 10.94 -20.73 -23.35
N ALA A 520 11.01 -22.05 -23.56
CA ALA A 520 11.33 -23.01 -22.50
C ALA A 520 12.76 -22.81 -21.95
N ASP A 521 13.73 -22.60 -22.83
CA ASP A 521 15.11 -22.29 -22.45
C ASP A 521 15.20 -20.94 -21.72
N ALA A 522 14.50 -19.92 -22.24
CA ALA A 522 14.45 -18.60 -21.60
C ALA A 522 13.82 -18.67 -20.20
N ALA A 523 12.76 -19.46 -20.02
CA ALA A 523 12.14 -19.69 -18.73
C ALA A 523 13.12 -20.31 -17.73
N THR A 524 13.85 -21.37 -18.13
CA THR A 524 14.89 -21.99 -17.31
C THR A 524 15.99 -21.01 -16.91
N VAL A 525 16.48 -20.18 -17.85
CA VAL A 525 17.53 -19.18 -17.58
C VAL A 525 17.08 -18.15 -16.55
N PHE A 526 15.94 -17.50 -16.77
CA PHE A 526 15.47 -16.44 -15.86
C PHE A 526 15.02 -16.99 -14.51
N ALA A 527 14.35 -18.14 -14.48
CA ALA A 527 13.94 -18.80 -13.24
C ALA A 527 15.14 -19.23 -12.39
N THR A 528 16.19 -19.78 -13.03
CA THR A 528 17.44 -20.14 -12.34
C THR A 528 18.11 -18.92 -11.74
N ARG A 529 18.20 -17.81 -12.50
CA ARG A 529 18.76 -16.54 -12.01
C ARG A 529 17.99 -16.01 -10.80
N SER A 530 16.66 -16.09 -10.81
CA SER A 530 15.81 -15.73 -9.67
C SER A 530 16.07 -16.62 -8.45
N LEU A 531 16.17 -17.93 -8.64
CA LEU A 531 16.42 -18.90 -7.57
C LEU A 531 17.82 -18.79 -6.96
N MET A 532 18.83 -18.35 -7.72
CA MET A 532 20.16 -18.05 -7.15
C MET A 532 20.10 -16.94 -6.10
N ALA A 533 19.25 -15.92 -6.32
CA ALA A 533 19.08 -14.82 -5.37
C ALA A 533 18.01 -15.11 -4.30
N THR A 534 17.00 -15.91 -4.66
CA THR A 534 15.86 -16.27 -3.79
C THR A 534 15.55 -17.77 -3.86
N PRO A 535 16.36 -18.63 -3.21
CA PRO A 535 16.19 -20.10 -3.30
C PRO A 535 14.82 -20.61 -2.83
N GLY A 536 14.14 -19.83 -1.98
CA GLY A 536 12.81 -20.16 -1.47
C GLY A 536 11.64 -19.78 -2.39
N SER A 537 11.88 -19.13 -3.53
CA SER A 537 10.80 -18.59 -4.37
C SER A 537 9.99 -19.71 -5.03
N VAL A 538 8.75 -19.89 -4.58
CA VAL A 538 7.83 -20.90 -5.13
C VAL A 538 7.50 -20.58 -6.59
N GLN A 539 7.30 -19.31 -6.93
CA GLN A 539 6.96 -18.91 -8.30
C GLN A 539 8.12 -19.12 -9.28
N ALA A 540 9.35 -18.80 -8.88
CA ALA A 540 10.52 -19.06 -9.71
C ALA A 540 10.74 -20.58 -9.89
N ALA A 541 10.55 -21.38 -8.84
CA ALA A 541 10.65 -22.84 -8.94
C ALA A 541 9.56 -23.45 -9.86
N LYS A 542 8.33 -22.93 -9.82
CA LYS A 542 7.27 -23.33 -10.76
C LYS A 542 7.66 -23.01 -12.20
N ALA A 543 8.15 -21.79 -12.46
CA ALA A 543 8.62 -21.39 -13.78
C ALA A 543 9.79 -22.25 -14.27
N LEU A 544 10.74 -22.59 -13.38
CA LEU A 544 11.85 -23.49 -13.68
C LEU A 544 11.35 -24.88 -14.08
N ALA A 545 10.42 -25.46 -13.32
CA ALA A 545 9.86 -26.77 -13.63
C ALA A 545 9.17 -26.80 -15.00
N VAL A 546 8.43 -25.73 -15.35
CA VAL A 546 7.81 -25.59 -16.67
C VAL A 546 8.88 -25.48 -17.76
N GLY A 547 9.89 -24.62 -17.60
CA GLY A 547 11.00 -24.50 -18.53
C GLY A 547 11.72 -25.83 -18.77
N GLN A 548 12.05 -26.55 -17.69
CA GLN A 548 12.67 -27.88 -17.75
C GLN A 548 11.79 -28.89 -18.48
N GLN A 549 10.49 -28.94 -18.17
CA GLN A 549 9.54 -29.86 -18.81
C GLN A 549 9.48 -29.66 -20.33
N TYR A 550 9.30 -28.42 -20.78
CA TYR A 550 9.15 -28.11 -22.21
C TYR A 550 10.48 -28.03 -22.97
N SER A 551 11.61 -27.97 -22.26
CA SER A 551 12.95 -28.13 -22.86
C SER A 551 13.39 -29.60 -22.93
N GLY A 552 12.54 -30.55 -22.51
CA GLY A 552 12.85 -31.99 -22.53
C GLY A 552 13.68 -32.50 -21.34
N HIS A 553 14.06 -31.62 -20.40
CA HIS A 553 14.78 -31.98 -19.17
C HIS A 553 13.81 -32.54 -18.10
N LEU A 554 13.11 -33.62 -18.45
CA LEU A 554 12.01 -34.18 -17.65
C LEU A 554 12.45 -34.67 -16.26
N ALA A 555 13.66 -35.23 -16.15
CA ALA A 555 14.22 -35.68 -14.87
C ALA A 555 14.44 -34.50 -13.90
N ASP A 556 14.96 -33.39 -14.41
CA ASP A 556 15.17 -32.16 -13.64
C ASP A 556 13.83 -31.52 -13.25
N ALA A 557 12.87 -31.47 -14.19
CA ALA A 557 11.51 -30.99 -13.92
C ALA A 557 10.86 -31.77 -12.76
N ARG A 558 10.97 -33.10 -12.80
CA ARG A 558 10.47 -33.98 -11.73
C ARG A 558 11.16 -33.68 -10.40
N ALA A 559 12.48 -33.52 -10.39
CA ALA A 559 13.23 -33.22 -9.17
C ALA A 559 12.81 -31.86 -8.55
N THR A 560 12.67 -30.83 -9.39
CA THR A 560 12.18 -29.50 -8.99
C THR A 560 10.76 -29.59 -8.42
N LEU A 561 9.83 -30.28 -9.10
CA LEU A 561 8.45 -30.44 -8.66
C LEU A 561 8.32 -31.28 -7.39
N ALA A 562 9.13 -32.33 -7.24
CA ALA A 562 9.18 -33.12 -6.01
C ALA A 562 9.67 -32.28 -4.81
N ALA A 563 10.65 -31.39 -5.02
CA ALA A 563 11.08 -30.43 -4.01
C ALA A 563 9.98 -29.41 -3.68
N LEU A 564 9.28 -28.89 -4.69
CA LEU A 564 8.14 -28.00 -4.47
C LEU A 564 7.01 -28.68 -3.71
N LYS A 565 6.64 -29.92 -4.07
CA LYS A 565 5.58 -30.69 -3.37
C LYS A 565 5.88 -30.85 -1.88
N ARG A 566 7.16 -31.03 -1.48
CA ARG A 566 7.54 -31.07 -0.06
C ARG A 566 7.28 -29.73 0.65
N LYS A 567 7.41 -28.60 -0.05
CA LYS A 567 7.19 -27.25 0.48
C LYS A 567 5.72 -26.84 0.47
N VAL A 568 4.99 -27.19 -0.60
CA VAL A 568 3.58 -26.83 -0.83
C VAL A 568 2.74 -28.08 -1.15
N PRO A 569 2.56 -29.02 -0.20
CA PRO A 569 1.95 -30.32 -0.46
C PRO A 569 0.47 -30.27 -0.86
N LEU A 570 -0.20 -29.12 -0.63
CA LEU A 570 -1.61 -28.90 -0.94
C LEU A 570 -1.82 -28.07 -2.21
N ASP A 571 -0.76 -27.67 -2.90
CA ASP A 571 -0.85 -26.96 -4.18
C ASP A 571 -1.18 -27.97 -5.30
N SER A 572 -2.43 -27.96 -5.75
CA SER A 572 -2.92 -28.87 -6.78
C SER A 572 -2.20 -28.70 -8.11
N GLY A 573 -1.73 -27.49 -8.44
CA GLY A 573 -1.00 -27.23 -9.68
C GLY A 573 0.38 -27.89 -9.69
N VAL A 574 1.08 -27.89 -8.55
CA VAL A 574 2.37 -28.59 -8.39
C VAL A 574 2.18 -30.11 -8.49
N VAL A 575 1.18 -30.64 -7.79
CA VAL A 575 0.88 -32.09 -7.77
C VAL A 575 0.43 -32.57 -9.16
N LEU A 576 -0.46 -31.84 -9.83
CA LEU A 576 -0.90 -32.12 -11.20
C LEU A 576 0.29 -32.16 -12.16
N ARG A 577 1.15 -31.15 -12.11
CA ARG A 577 2.31 -31.06 -13.01
C ARG A 577 3.33 -32.16 -12.73
N LEU A 578 3.56 -32.52 -11.47
CA LEU A 578 4.41 -33.66 -11.11
C LEU A 578 3.88 -34.96 -11.72
N GLY A 579 2.58 -35.22 -11.57
CA GLY A 579 1.92 -36.37 -12.18
C GLY A 579 2.06 -36.37 -13.71
N GLY A 580 1.83 -35.23 -14.37
CA GLY A 580 2.02 -35.08 -15.81
C GLY A 580 3.46 -35.37 -16.27
N VAL A 581 4.47 -34.86 -15.56
CA VAL A 581 5.89 -35.16 -15.84
C VAL A 581 6.20 -36.64 -15.62
N ASP A 582 5.65 -37.27 -14.59
CA ASP A 582 5.79 -38.72 -14.37
C ASP A 582 5.16 -39.55 -15.50
N VAL A 583 4.04 -39.10 -16.09
CA VAL A 583 3.51 -39.76 -17.31
C VAL A 583 4.50 -39.67 -18.46
N LEU A 584 5.11 -38.50 -18.69
CA LEU A 584 6.07 -38.30 -19.77
C LEU A 584 7.36 -39.13 -19.57
N LEU A 585 7.76 -39.36 -18.32
CA LEU A 585 8.88 -40.23 -17.96
C LEU A 585 8.55 -41.73 -17.98
N GLY A 586 7.26 -42.11 -18.14
CA GLY A 586 6.81 -43.50 -18.07
C GLY A 586 6.68 -44.06 -16.65
N ASN A 587 6.73 -43.21 -15.62
CA ASN A 587 6.56 -43.59 -14.22
C ASN A 587 5.06 -43.72 -13.85
N TYR A 588 4.33 -44.56 -14.57
CA TYR A 588 2.86 -44.59 -14.51
C TYR A 588 2.27 -44.79 -13.09
N PRO A 589 2.81 -45.65 -12.20
CA PRO A 589 2.27 -45.79 -10.84
C PRO A 589 2.39 -44.52 -9.99
N SER A 590 3.52 -43.81 -10.10
CA SER A 590 3.71 -42.52 -9.45
C SER A 590 2.77 -41.48 -10.05
N ALA A 591 2.68 -41.42 -11.38
CA ALA A 591 1.79 -40.50 -12.08
C ALA A 591 0.34 -40.65 -11.63
N GLU A 592 -0.18 -41.89 -11.57
CA GLU A 592 -1.54 -42.17 -11.13
C GLU A 592 -1.80 -41.66 -9.70
N THR A 593 -0.86 -41.95 -8.78
CA THR A 593 -0.94 -41.52 -7.38
C THR A 593 -1.03 -40.00 -7.27
N GLU A 594 -0.16 -39.29 -7.99
CA GLU A 594 -0.11 -37.84 -8.00
C GLU A 594 -1.37 -37.22 -8.62
N LEU A 595 -1.83 -37.74 -9.77
CA LEU A 595 -3.01 -37.22 -10.46
C LEU A 595 -4.30 -37.49 -9.67
N LEU A 596 -4.45 -38.65 -9.02
CA LEU A 596 -5.54 -38.91 -8.07
C LEU A 596 -5.48 -38.00 -6.83
N GLN A 597 -4.29 -37.60 -6.40
CA GLN A 597 -4.17 -36.59 -5.35
C GLN A 597 -4.62 -35.22 -5.86
N ALA A 598 -4.26 -34.83 -7.08
CA ALA A 598 -4.69 -33.58 -7.69
C ALA A 598 -6.22 -33.48 -7.83
N THR A 599 -6.92 -34.56 -8.21
CA THR A 599 -8.40 -34.58 -8.25
C THR A 599 -9.03 -34.36 -6.88
N ARG A 600 -8.40 -34.87 -5.81
CA ARG A 600 -8.86 -34.64 -4.42
C ARG A 600 -8.61 -33.21 -3.94
N LEU A 601 -7.47 -32.62 -4.33
CA LEU A 601 -7.11 -31.24 -3.95
C LEU A 601 -7.92 -30.18 -4.72
N SER A 602 -8.30 -30.45 -5.97
CA SER A 602 -9.14 -29.57 -6.78
C SER A 602 -10.27 -30.34 -7.47
N PRO A 603 -11.34 -30.71 -6.73
CA PRO A 603 -12.42 -31.55 -7.25
C PRO A 603 -13.23 -30.96 -8.40
N LYS A 604 -13.12 -29.64 -8.61
CA LYS A 604 -13.84 -28.89 -9.67
C LYS A 604 -12.97 -28.61 -10.89
N ASP A 605 -11.69 -28.95 -10.85
CA ASP A 605 -10.77 -28.73 -11.96
C ASP A 605 -10.83 -29.93 -12.93
N PRO A 606 -11.14 -29.72 -14.21
CA PRO A 606 -11.12 -30.80 -15.21
C PRO A 606 -9.70 -31.29 -15.54
N ALA A 607 -8.66 -30.47 -15.34
CA ALA A 607 -7.31 -30.78 -15.84
C ALA A 607 -6.68 -32.07 -15.26
N PRO A 608 -6.80 -32.38 -13.95
CA PRO A 608 -6.34 -33.67 -13.41
C PRO A 608 -7.05 -34.88 -14.02
N TRP A 609 -8.33 -34.76 -14.37
CA TRP A 609 -9.09 -35.83 -15.01
C TRP A 609 -8.70 -36.04 -16.46
N GLU A 610 -8.36 -34.96 -17.19
CA GLU A 610 -7.79 -35.06 -18.54
C GLU A 610 -6.43 -35.77 -18.53
N ALA A 611 -5.58 -35.44 -17.56
CA ALA A 611 -4.29 -36.11 -17.38
C ALA A 611 -4.44 -37.59 -17.01
N LEU A 612 -5.41 -37.95 -16.15
CA LEU A 612 -5.72 -39.35 -15.84
C LEU A 612 -6.24 -40.11 -17.07
N ALA A 613 -7.11 -39.50 -17.87
CA ALA A 613 -7.60 -40.11 -19.10
C ALA A 613 -6.45 -40.41 -20.08
N TYR A 614 -5.52 -39.46 -20.22
CA TYR A 614 -4.31 -39.66 -21.02
C TYR A 614 -3.43 -40.79 -20.47
N LEU A 615 -3.19 -40.81 -19.15
CA LEU A 615 -2.43 -41.88 -18.48
C LEU A 615 -3.04 -43.27 -18.73
N TYR A 616 -4.35 -43.44 -18.49
CA TYR A 616 -5.03 -44.73 -18.66
C TYR A 616 -5.06 -45.18 -20.13
N GLY A 617 -5.19 -44.23 -21.07
CA GLY A 617 -5.03 -44.53 -22.48
C GLY A 617 -3.65 -45.06 -22.84
N ARG A 618 -2.59 -44.56 -22.17
CA ARG A 618 -1.20 -45.02 -22.36
C ARG A 618 -0.92 -46.37 -21.71
N THR A 619 -1.59 -46.70 -20.60
CA THR A 619 -1.42 -47.99 -19.91
C THR A 619 -2.36 -49.09 -20.42
N GLY A 620 -3.34 -48.75 -21.27
CA GLY A 620 -4.28 -49.69 -21.88
C GLY A 620 -5.58 -49.91 -21.11
N ASP A 621 -5.81 -49.20 -19.99
CA ASP A 621 -7.08 -49.25 -19.26
C ASP A 621 -8.12 -48.32 -19.92
N LEU A 622 -8.69 -48.79 -21.02
CA LEU A 622 -9.66 -48.02 -21.81
C LEU A 622 -10.94 -47.69 -21.03
N SER A 623 -11.31 -48.51 -20.04
CA SER A 623 -12.49 -48.29 -19.19
C SER A 623 -12.26 -47.10 -18.26
N ALA A 624 -11.13 -47.10 -17.54
CA ALA A 624 -10.76 -45.99 -16.67
C ALA A 624 -10.53 -44.70 -17.48
N ALA A 625 -9.94 -44.80 -18.67
CA ALA A 625 -9.77 -43.66 -19.58
C ALA A 625 -11.11 -43.03 -19.98
N ALA A 626 -12.10 -43.84 -20.35
CA ALA A 626 -13.45 -43.37 -20.70
C ALA A 626 -14.16 -42.72 -19.50
N ALA A 627 -14.03 -43.31 -18.31
CA ALA A 627 -14.60 -42.76 -17.08
C ALA A 627 -13.99 -41.40 -16.71
N ALA A 628 -12.65 -41.28 -16.77
CA ALA A 628 -11.94 -40.02 -16.52
C ALA A 628 -12.32 -38.94 -17.53
N THR A 629 -12.43 -39.29 -18.82
CA THR A 629 -12.89 -38.38 -19.89
C THR A 629 -14.30 -37.87 -19.63
N ALA A 630 -15.22 -38.76 -19.23
CA ALA A 630 -16.59 -38.39 -18.90
C ALA A 630 -16.65 -37.42 -17.70
N HIS A 631 -15.81 -37.64 -16.68
CA HIS A 631 -15.68 -36.75 -15.53
C HIS A 631 -15.16 -35.37 -15.91
N SER A 632 -14.03 -35.30 -16.64
CA SER A 632 -13.50 -34.02 -17.14
C SER A 632 -14.57 -33.25 -17.92
N LYS A 633 -15.22 -33.89 -18.89
CA LYS A 633 -16.26 -33.25 -19.72
C LYS A 633 -17.41 -32.70 -18.88
N LYS A 634 -17.85 -33.44 -17.85
CA LYS A 634 -18.88 -32.98 -16.91
C LYS A 634 -18.45 -31.72 -16.17
N LEU A 635 -17.22 -31.66 -15.67
CA LEU A 635 -16.68 -30.49 -14.98
C LEU A 635 -16.53 -29.29 -15.92
N THR A 636 -16.00 -29.50 -17.12
CA THR A 636 -15.86 -28.44 -18.14
C THR A 636 -17.20 -27.82 -18.52
N LEU A 637 -18.28 -28.62 -18.58
CA LEU A 637 -19.65 -28.13 -18.82
C LEU A 637 -20.26 -27.39 -17.62
N GLN A 638 -19.77 -27.61 -16.40
CA GLN A 638 -20.23 -26.88 -15.20
C GLN A 638 -19.49 -25.55 -14.98
N VAL A 639 -18.33 -25.39 -15.61
CA VAL A 639 -17.51 -24.17 -15.55
C VAL A 639 -17.91 -23.16 -16.63
N ARG A 640 -18.47 -23.63 -17.75
CA ARG A 640 -19.14 -22.79 -18.77
C ARG A 640 -20.57 -22.46 -18.36
#